data_AF-A0A7M7NW68-F1
#
_entry.id   AF-A0A7M7NW68-F1
#
_cell.length_a   1.000
_cell.length_b   1.000
_cell.length_c   1.000
_cell.angle_alpha   90.00
_cell.angle_beta   90.00
_cell.angle_gamma   90.00
#
_symmetry.space_group_name_H-M   'P 1'
#
loop_
_entity.id
_entity.type
_entity.pdbx_description
1 polymer ?
#
loop_
_entity_poly.entity_id
_entity_poly.type
_entity_poly.pdbx_seq_one_letter_code
_entity_poly.pdbx_strand_id
1 'polypeptide(L)'
;MSESVQRMDELIRDYLLYRGLTNSLKSFDAELKNDKDKGFRADKILEQLLGFISTFDLLGLKNYWEHLERRIFSHLEYTHAHNVNKLRISVLRLYVVNAIQSNRTDRVTEFFEKLIPEIQSQVEWKEWFVLPYLRNPEQSPLFSLYFSKQWEETLKISLHNFLSIIFQSMPLPILMNFDAEHQKIVDLQEENAKLQDQVIKLTDQVAKYEDQMGRLQEQVRQLSLNEKSESPDVSDQSSNSGTGESQAPPLKSSLKATSKKSPSPNVGRRLLSSSSSTPATVGSKTVRGALSSLLGPKKNQDQSQQVSKTKEGGGGGGSSVGGGGGVGGGGKKVDFASSSPTHQPAQTSSQNQVRLQQQHAHDKQRQELFSKSQQSQTQQSQAHHAPKAAEKTPSGVKEVELSSFVSSKPEASQGSPSHGSQPPNVSKKPSPSSTFFPGEEESLGTFLILSQDEYTEHHSSITYSRFSPSSTSVASMDIDGVVKVWKTTPNPTTLATIMFKAPLLSLEWVPKTDRMLILGSSVGSIKLYDCDGKKPIKEAEMDAGFPRVVSIACNPSGTTFVCSSASQVAEWGSDLSKPGSPLHGACKLTTWDLKTLKLHKELPLARSAGCINCTSFNHNGNLLVTGAGDGMVRLFDIQRQECLLSWRAHQGQVYATQFSPAETSVYSMGSDGKYTEWSIHKVGQKLMDMPIHDGATGPFVVSGFGGYRQQQNPRGKLFAFDSSGNYVLTCAPHGGVIYKLNKEKGMLRTLTILGHRTPVVSVDWCTTLNTGVCLSGSMDGRVQVTTLLSQ
;
A
#
# COMPACT_ATOMS: atom_id res chain seq x y z
N MET A 1 26.99 16.16 -9.06
CA MET A 1 27.98 15.27 -9.72
C MET A 1 29.09 16.07 -10.42
N SER A 2 28.85 16.83 -11.50
CA SER A 2 29.91 17.57 -12.24
C SER A 2 30.87 18.41 -11.36
N GLU A 3 30.35 19.28 -10.49
CA GLU A 3 31.18 20.10 -9.58
C GLU A 3 31.97 19.24 -8.60
N SER A 4 31.33 18.18 -8.10
CA SER A 4 31.91 17.20 -7.17
C SER A 4 33.06 16.42 -7.82
N VAL A 5 32.96 16.08 -9.10
CA VAL A 5 34.03 15.43 -9.88
C VAL A 5 35.21 16.40 -10.07
N GLN A 6 34.93 17.64 -10.47
CA GLN A 6 35.99 18.66 -10.65
C GLN A 6 36.78 18.91 -9.36
N ARG A 7 36.09 19.02 -8.21
CA ARG A 7 36.72 19.14 -6.90
C ARG A 7 37.56 17.90 -6.52
N MET A 8 37.13 16.70 -6.91
CA MET A 8 37.91 15.47 -6.72
C MET A 8 39.16 15.45 -7.61
N ASP A 9 39.04 15.87 -8.87
CA ASP A 9 40.18 15.98 -9.81
C ASP A 9 41.22 16.99 -9.32
N GLU A 10 40.79 18.09 -8.69
CA GLU A 10 41.65 19.05 -8.00
C GLU A 10 42.36 18.44 -6.79
N LEU A 11 41.64 17.74 -5.91
CA LEU A 11 42.24 17.06 -4.74
C LEU A 11 43.24 15.96 -5.15
N ILE A 12 42.97 15.22 -6.24
CA ILE A 12 43.91 14.23 -6.81
C ILE A 12 45.15 14.95 -7.36
N ARG A 13 44.97 16.05 -8.10
CA ARG A 13 46.07 16.88 -8.62
C ARG A 13 46.96 17.40 -7.49
N ASP A 14 46.37 17.97 -6.45
CA ASP A 14 47.09 18.48 -5.28
C ASP A 14 47.82 17.36 -4.52
N TYR A 15 47.21 16.19 -4.34
CA TYR A 15 47.87 15.04 -3.72
C TYR A 15 49.07 14.53 -4.54
N LEU A 16 48.92 14.39 -5.86
CA LEU A 16 50.00 13.97 -6.75
C LEU A 16 51.16 14.98 -6.77
N LEU A 17 50.83 16.28 -6.74
CA LEU A 17 51.80 17.37 -6.70
C LEU A 17 52.53 17.43 -5.34
N TYR A 18 51.80 17.32 -4.22
CA TYR A 18 52.35 17.23 -2.86
C TYR A 18 53.27 16.02 -2.66
N ARG A 19 52.94 14.88 -3.28
CA ARG A 19 53.79 13.67 -3.27
C ARG A 19 54.95 13.71 -4.27
N GLY A 20 55.08 14.74 -5.10
CA GLY A 20 56.13 14.87 -6.11
C GLY A 20 56.00 13.90 -7.31
N LEU A 21 54.82 13.31 -7.52
CA LEU A 21 54.57 12.29 -8.55
C LEU A 21 54.30 12.93 -9.93
N THR A 22 55.26 13.70 -10.43
CA THR A 22 55.14 14.55 -11.63
C THR A 22 54.83 13.78 -12.92
N ASN A 23 55.31 12.54 -13.06
CA ASN A 23 54.96 11.69 -14.20
C ASN A 23 53.51 11.19 -14.13
N SER A 24 53.04 10.78 -12.94
CA SER A 24 51.64 10.37 -12.74
C SER A 24 50.67 11.54 -12.94
N LEU A 25 51.06 12.75 -12.50
CA LEU A 25 50.29 13.98 -12.75
C LEU A 25 50.16 14.27 -14.25
N LYS A 26 51.25 14.16 -15.03
CA LYS A 26 51.20 14.33 -16.50
C LYS A 26 50.29 13.30 -17.18
N SER A 27 50.31 12.04 -16.73
CA SER A 27 49.39 11.02 -17.24
C SER A 27 47.94 11.34 -16.89
N PHE A 28 47.67 11.76 -15.65
CA PHE A 28 46.33 12.14 -15.18
C PHE A 28 45.76 13.33 -15.95
N ASP A 29 46.53 14.40 -16.15
CA ASP A 29 46.10 15.56 -16.96
C ASP A 29 45.88 15.19 -18.44
N ALA A 30 46.65 14.24 -18.99
CA ALA A 30 46.45 13.71 -20.34
C ALA A 30 45.17 12.85 -20.46
N GLU A 31 44.85 12.05 -19.44
CA GLU A 31 43.61 11.29 -19.35
C GLU A 31 42.39 12.21 -19.22
N LEU A 32 42.45 13.23 -18.35
CA LEU A 32 41.39 14.25 -18.24
C LEU A 32 41.14 15.00 -19.55
N LYS A 33 42.20 15.31 -20.32
CA LYS A 33 42.05 15.97 -21.63
C LYS A 33 41.38 15.06 -22.67
N ASN A 34 41.60 13.76 -22.58
CA ASN A 34 41.02 12.74 -23.47
C ASN A 34 39.69 12.17 -22.97
N ASP A 35 39.14 12.67 -21.86
CA ASP A 35 37.86 12.21 -21.34
C ASP A 35 36.74 12.39 -22.38
N LYS A 36 36.02 11.29 -22.62
CA LYS A 36 34.86 11.23 -23.52
C LYS A 36 33.57 11.62 -22.81
N ASP A 37 33.50 11.51 -21.48
CA ASP A 37 32.31 11.82 -20.69
C ASP A 37 32.25 13.30 -20.25
N LYS A 38 33.32 14.05 -20.55
CA LYS A 38 33.49 15.51 -20.32
C LYS A 38 33.24 15.96 -18.87
N GLY A 39 33.52 15.07 -17.91
CA GLY A 39 33.24 15.27 -16.49
C GLY A 39 31.73 15.25 -16.15
N PHE A 40 30.93 14.47 -16.89
CA PHE A 40 29.47 14.36 -16.73
C PHE A 40 28.75 15.72 -16.84
N ARG A 41 29.15 16.52 -17.84
CA ARG A 41 28.51 17.81 -18.17
C ARG A 41 27.67 17.67 -19.42
N ALA A 42 26.35 17.83 -19.27
CA ALA A 42 25.39 17.77 -20.36
C ALA A 42 25.76 18.74 -21.51
N ASP A 43 26.14 19.98 -21.20
CA ASP A 43 26.52 20.99 -22.20
C ASP A 43 27.70 20.54 -23.06
N LYS A 44 28.77 20.01 -22.47
CA LYS A 44 29.97 19.62 -23.22
C LYS A 44 29.77 18.36 -24.05
N ILE A 45 28.88 17.46 -23.62
CA ILE A 45 28.48 16.30 -24.40
C ILE A 45 27.59 16.74 -25.57
N LEU A 46 26.68 17.71 -25.35
CA LEU A 46 25.85 18.31 -26.39
C LEU A 46 26.69 19.07 -27.43
N GLU A 47 27.64 19.92 -26.99
CA GLU A 47 28.62 20.60 -27.85
C GLU A 47 29.40 19.59 -28.71
N GLN A 48 29.85 18.48 -28.12
CA GLN A 48 30.59 17.44 -28.85
C GLN A 48 29.72 16.73 -29.90
N LEU A 49 28.46 16.39 -29.56
CA LEU A 49 27.50 15.79 -30.49
C LEU A 49 27.16 16.74 -31.65
N LEU A 50 26.89 18.01 -31.35
CA LEU A 50 26.65 19.05 -32.36
C LEU A 50 27.89 19.33 -33.20
N GLY A 51 29.09 19.21 -32.63
CA GLY A 51 30.36 19.31 -33.34
C GLY A 51 30.56 18.22 -34.40
N PHE A 52 30.17 16.98 -34.12
CA PHE A 52 30.17 15.92 -35.14
C PHE A 52 29.11 16.16 -36.24
N ILE A 53 27.96 16.72 -35.88
CA ILE A 53 26.89 17.08 -36.83
C ILE A 53 27.30 18.24 -37.75
N SER A 54 28.00 19.25 -37.25
CA SER A 54 28.46 20.41 -38.04
C SER A 54 29.69 20.11 -38.90
N THR A 55 30.53 19.14 -38.48
CA THR A 55 31.69 18.66 -39.27
C THR A 55 31.35 17.52 -40.22
N PHE A 56 30.10 17.02 -40.21
CA PHE A 56 29.62 15.87 -40.99
C PHE A 56 30.39 14.56 -40.73
N ASP A 57 30.90 14.36 -39.50
CA ASP A 57 31.55 13.11 -39.10
C ASP A 57 30.52 12.10 -38.55
N LEU A 58 29.94 11.33 -39.47
CA LEU A 58 28.99 10.27 -39.14
C LEU A 58 29.57 9.17 -38.25
N LEU A 59 30.85 8.81 -38.46
CA LEU A 59 31.47 7.70 -37.74
C LEU A 59 31.86 8.12 -36.32
N GLY A 60 32.37 9.34 -36.15
CA GLY A 60 32.57 9.97 -34.84
C GLY A 60 31.27 10.10 -34.07
N LEU A 61 30.20 10.61 -34.70
CA LEU A 61 28.88 10.73 -34.08
C LEU A 61 28.34 9.37 -33.59
N LYS A 62 28.39 8.34 -34.45
CA LYS A 62 27.93 6.99 -34.09
C LYS A 62 28.76 6.38 -32.96
N ASN A 63 30.09 6.41 -33.08
CA ASN A 63 30.99 5.84 -32.07
C ASN A 63 30.88 6.56 -30.72
N TYR A 64 30.62 7.87 -30.73
CA TYR A 64 30.41 8.65 -29.52
C TYR A 64 29.04 8.32 -28.89
N TRP A 65 27.98 8.18 -29.69
CA TRP A 65 26.69 7.72 -29.18
C TRP A 65 26.76 6.30 -28.60
N GLU A 66 27.42 5.35 -29.28
CA GLU A 66 27.65 4.00 -28.74
C GLU A 66 28.47 4.00 -27.44
N HIS A 67 29.39 4.95 -27.27
CA HIS A 67 30.14 5.12 -26.03
C HIS A 67 29.24 5.60 -24.88
N LEU A 68 28.40 6.61 -25.13
CA LEU A 68 27.37 7.04 -24.17
C LEU A 68 26.37 5.90 -23.86
N GLU A 69 25.98 5.13 -24.88
CA GLU A 69 25.05 4.00 -24.77
C GLU A 69 25.64 2.87 -23.91
N ARG A 70 26.91 2.52 -24.10
CA ARG A 70 27.60 1.47 -23.31
C ARG A 70 27.99 1.90 -21.90
N ARG A 71 28.31 3.18 -21.67
CA ARG A 71 28.87 3.65 -20.38
C ARG A 71 27.84 4.32 -19.47
N ILE A 72 26.90 5.06 -20.03
CA ILE A 72 25.91 5.86 -19.28
C ILE A 72 24.52 5.24 -19.43
N PHE A 73 24.04 5.01 -20.65
CA PHE A 73 22.66 4.54 -20.86
C PHE A 73 22.46 3.05 -20.53
N SER A 74 23.54 2.25 -20.49
CA SER A 74 23.52 0.86 -20.01
C SER A 74 23.16 0.70 -18.53
N HIS A 75 23.29 1.78 -17.75
CA HIS A 75 22.93 1.83 -16.34
C HIS A 75 21.51 2.38 -16.11
N LEU A 76 20.81 2.78 -17.19
CA LEU A 76 19.40 3.14 -17.13
C LEU A 76 18.53 1.89 -17.07
N GLU A 77 17.40 2.01 -16.38
CA GLU A 77 16.35 1.00 -16.45
C GLU A 77 15.81 0.86 -17.89
N TYR A 78 15.39 -0.36 -18.23
CA TYR A 78 14.89 -0.73 -19.56
C TYR A 78 13.72 0.15 -20.05
N THR A 79 12.96 0.73 -19.11
CA THR A 79 11.93 1.76 -19.34
C THR A 79 12.43 2.96 -20.13
N HIS A 80 13.64 3.45 -19.84
CA HIS A 80 14.21 4.62 -20.51
C HIS A 80 14.87 4.29 -21.85
N ALA A 81 15.15 3.01 -22.15
CA ALA A 81 15.78 2.60 -23.41
C ALA A 81 15.00 3.05 -24.66
N HIS A 82 13.66 3.09 -24.59
CA HIS A 82 12.82 3.61 -25.68
C HIS A 82 13.02 5.12 -25.89
N ASN A 83 13.20 5.89 -24.82
CA ASN A 83 13.44 7.33 -24.88
C ASN A 83 14.88 7.64 -25.36
N VAL A 84 15.87 6.85 -24.94
CA VAL A 84 17.23 6.88 -25.51
C VAL A 84 17.19 6.62 -27.02
N ASN A 85 16.42 5.62 -27.48
CA ASN A 85 16.29 5.33 -28.91
C ASN A 85 15.59 6.47 -29.68
N LYS A 86 14.54 7.08 -29.11
CA LYS A 86 13.90 8.28 -29.70
C LYS A 86 14.87 9.45 -29.83
N LEU A 87 15.71 9.69 -28.82
CA LEU A 87 16.75 10.74 -28.88
C LEU A 87 17.84 10.38 -29.90
N ARG A 88 18.30 9.13 -29.95
CA ARG A 88 19.24 8.62 -30.98
C ARG A 88 18.71 8.88 -32.39
N ILE A 89 17.48 8.48 -32.67
CA ILE A 89 16.81 8.71 -33.95
C ILE A 89 16.71 10.22 -34.25
N SER A 90 16.37 11.04 -33.26
CA SER A 90 16.25 12.50 -33.44
C SER A 90 17.59 13.18 -33.71
N VAL A 91 18.68 12.75 -33.07
CA VAL A 91 20.05 13.22 -33.33
C VAL A 91 20.54 12.81 -34.72
N LEU A 92 20.24 11.58 -35.15
CA LEU A 92 20.54 11.12 -36.52
C LEU A 92 19.70 11.86 -37.58
N ARG A 93 18.44 12.19 -37.28
CA ARG A 93 17.60 13.04 -38.13
C ARG A 93 18.16 14.46 -38.22
N LEU A 94 18.65 15.04 -37.12
CA LEU A 94 19.30 16.35 -37.11
C LEU A 94 20.56 16.37 -37.99
N TYR A 95 21.36 15.29 -38.01
CA TYR A 95 22.48 15.13 -38.93
C TYR A 95 22.03 15.21 -40.41
N VAL A 96 20.99 14.47 -40.78
CA VAL A 96 20.44 14.46 -42.14
C VAL A 96 19.88 15.83 -42.54
N VAL A 97 19.11 16.48 -41.64
CA VAL A 97 18.56 17.83 -41.85
C VAL A 97 19.68 18.85 -42.06
N ASN A 98 20.72 18.85 -41.21
CA ASN A 98 21.86 19.77 -41.34
C ASN A 98 22.64 19.57 -42.64
N ALA A 99 22.80 18.31 -43.09
CA ALA A 99 23.45 18.00 -44.37
C ALA A 99 22.62 18.49 -45.57
N ILE A 100 21.29 18.39 -45.51
CA ILE A 100 20.39 18.93 -46.54
C ILE A 100 20.43 20.46 -46.56
N GLN A 101 20.31 21.13 -45.40
CA GLN A 101 20.37 22.59 -45.29
C GLN A 101 21.72 23.16 -45.75
N SER A 102 22.81 22.41 -45.53
CA SER A 102 24.16 22.75 -46.02
C SER A 102 24.41 22.36 -47.48
N ASN A 103 23.39 21.86 -48.20
CA ASN A 103 23.44 21.41 -49.59
C ASN A 103 24.52 20.31 -49.86
N ARG A 104 24.74 19.43 -48.87
CA ARG A 104 25.70 18.31 -48.89
C ARG A 104 25.00 16.97 -49.13
N THR A 105 24.41 16.82 -50.31
CA THR A 105 23.71 15.59 -50.72
C THR A 105 24.62 14.35 -50.71
N ASP A 106 25.92 14.53 -50.93
CA ASP A 106 26.96 13.50 -50.82
C ASP A 106 27.01 12.83 -49.44
N ARG A 107 26.79 13.62 -48.37
CA ARG A 107 26.76 13.12 -46.99
C ARG A 107 25.43 12.50 -46.61
N VAL A 108 24.35 12.90 -47.27
CA VAL A 108 23.03 12.27 -47.11
C VAL A 108 23.02 10.88 -47.76
N THR A 109 23.62 10.72 -48.94
CA THR A 109 23.78 9.39 -49.56
C THR A 109 24.71 8.49 -48.73
N GLU A 110 25.85 9.01 -48.28
CA GLU A 110 26.78 8.27 -47.39
C GLU A 110 26.11 7.82 -46.08
N PHE A 111 25.22 8.65 -45.51
CA PHE A 111 24.45 8.32 -44.31
C PHE A 111 23.56 7.10 -44.53
N PHE A 112 22.75 7.09 -45.58
CA PHE A 112 21.85 5.98 -45.85
C PHE A 112 22.63 4.71 -46.23
N GLU A 113 23.64 4.81 -47.10
CA GLU A 113 24.48 3.66 -47.48
C GLU A 113 25.11 2.96 -46.26
N LYS A 114 25.62 3.72 -45.29
CA LYS A 114 26.30 3.16 -44.11
C LYS A 114 25.35 2.68 -43.00
N LEU A 115 24.14 3.24 -42.90
CA LEU A 115 23.20 2.93 -41.81
C LEU A 115 21.98 2.10 -42.23
N ILE A 116 21.78 1.81 -43.52
CA ILE A 116 20.73 0.90 -44.03
C ILE A 116 20.56 -0.37 -43.17
N PRO A 117 21.62 -1.13 -42.80
CA PRO A 117 21.45 -2.37 -42.04
C PRO A 117 20.85 -2.21 -40.64
N GLU A 118 21.01 -1.04 -40.01
CA GLU A 118 20.46 -0.73 -38.69
C GLU A 118 19.08 -0.04 -38.76
N ILE A 119 18.83 0.66 -39.86
CA ILE A 119 17.68 1.55 -40.03
C ILE A 119 16.53 0.86 -40.80
N GLN A 120 16.80 -0.09 -41.69
CA GLN A 120 15.78 -0.72 -42.55
C GLN A 120 14.69 -1.48 -41.76
N SER A 121 14.99 -1.94 -40.54
CA SER A 121 14.02 -2.61 -39.65
C SER A 121 13.15 -1.64 -38.84
N GLN A 122 13.45 -0.34 -38.84
CA GLN A 122 12.77 0.68 -38.03
C GLN A 122 11.68 1.38 -38.86
N VAL A 123 10.44 1.35 -38.35
CA VAL A 123 9.27 1.92 -39.05
C VAL A 123 9.40 3.44 -39.19
N GLU A 124 10.05 4.07 -38.21
CA GLU A 124 10.30 5.51 -38.10
C GLU A 124 11.10 6.11 -39.27
N TRP A 125 11.82 5.30 -40.03
CA TRP A 125 12.67 5.75 -41.14
C TRP A 125 12.08 5.48 -42.52
N LYS A 126 10.97 4.75 -42.61
CA LYS A 126 10.33 4.34 -43.88
C LYS A 126 10.11 5.51 -44.85
N GLU A 127 9.70 6.66 -44.35
CA GLU A 127 9.45 7.87 -45.15
C GLU A 127 10.74 8.66 -45.45
N TRP A 128 11.74 8.56 -44.57
CA TRP A 128 13.01 9.31 -44.66
C TRP A 128 13.91 8.82 -45.80
N PHE A 129 13.78 7.56 -46.24
CA PHE A 129 14.49 7.02 -47.42
C PHE A 129 14.19 7.77 -48.74
N VAL A 130 13.12 8.58 -48.78
CA VAL A 130 12.77 9.38 -49.96
C VAL A 130 13.58 10.69 -50.03
N LEU A 131 14.16 11.16 -48.92
CA LEU A 131 14.88 12.44 -48.82
C LEU A 131 16.04 12.62 -49.83
N PRO A 132 16.90 11.62 -50.13
CA PRO A 132 17.97 11.77 -51.14
C PRO A 132 17.45 12.09 -52.55
N TYR A 133 16.17 11.83 -52.82
CA TYR A 133 15.53 11.99 -54.13
C TYR A 133 14.59 13.21 -54.20
N LEU A 134 14.39 13.93 -53.10
CA LEU A 134 13.53 15.12 -53.03
C LEU A 134 14.35 16.39 -53.28
N ARG A 135 13.90 17.22 -54.25
CA ARG A 135 14.56 18.51 -54.56
C ARG A 135 14.35 19.56 -53.48
N ASN A 136 13.13 19.65 -52.92
CA ASN A 136 12.74 20.62 -51.89
C ASN A 136 12.07 19.92 -50.69
N PRO A 137 12.82 19.23 -49.81
CA PRO A 137 12.22 18.50 -48.68
C PRO A 137 11.51 19.43 -47.67
N GLU A 138 11.95 20.68 -47.53
CA GLU A 138 11.36 21.68 -46.63
C GLU A 138 9.89 22.04 -46.97
N GLN A 139 9.50 21.88 -48.23
CA GLN A 139 8.15 22.17 -48.72
C GLN A 139 7.17 21.00 -48.51
N SER A 140 7.65 19.83 -48.07
CA SER A 140 6.81 18.67 -47.78
C SER A 140 6.14 18.80 -46.41
N PRO A 141 4.82 18.64 -46.29
CA PRO A 141 4.11 18.66 -45.00
C PRO A 141 4.61 17.63 -43.98
N LEU A 142 5.25 16.54 -44.43
CA LEU A 142 5.80 15.49 -43.57
C LEU A 142 7.16 15.86 -42.95
N PHE A 143 7.94 16.71 -43.62
CA PHE A 143 9.31 17.04 -43.20
C PHE A 143 9.48 18.47 -42.70
N SER A 144 8.62 19.41 -43.09
CA SER A 144 8.73 20.85 -42.76
C SER A 144 8.94 21.13 -41.27
N LEU A 145 8.34 20.34 -40.38
CA LEU A 145 8.53 20.44 -38.92
C LEU A 145 10.00 20.25 -38.50
N TYR A 146 10.72 19.33 -39.14
CA TYR A 146 12.11 19.00 -38.81
C TYR A 146 13.11 20.03 -39.34
N PHE A 147 12.74 20.82 -40.36
CA PHE A 147 13.55 21.94 -40.86
C PHE A 147 13.30 23.25 -40.06
N SER A 148 12.36 23.25 -39.11
CA SER A 148 12.12 24.40 -38.23
C SER A 148 13.21 24.54 -37.16
N LYS A 149 13.73 25.76 -37.01
CA LYS A 149 14.64 26.14 -35.91
C LYS A 149 14.06 25.83 -34.52
N GLN A 150 12.73 25.88 -34.37
CA GLN A 150 12.05 25.53 -33.12
C GLN A 150 12.21 24.04 -32.77
N TRP A 151 12.23 23.15 -33.77
CA TRP A 151 12.45 21.71 -33.54
C TRP A 151 13.90 21.45 -33.12
N GLU A 152 14.87 22.09 -33.79
CA GLU A 152 16.28 22.01 -33.44
C GLU A 152 16.56 22.47 -32.00
N GLU A 153 16.03 23.65 -31.62
CA GLU A 153 16.17 24.20 -30.27
C GLU A 153 15.49 23.30 -29.21
N THR A 154 14.28 22.79 -29.51
CA THR A 154 13.56 21.87 -28.61
C THR A 154 14.33 20.56 -28.42
N LEU A 155 14.95 20.02 -29.47
CA LEU A 155 15.78 18.80 -29.39
C LEU A 155 17.03 19.02 -28.55
N LYS A 156 17.73 20.15 -28.72
CA LYS A 156 18.91 20.52 -27.92
C LYS A 156 18.56 20.65 -26.43
N ILE A 157 17.47 21.35 -26.09
CA ILE A 157 17.00 21.50 -24.70
C ILE A 157 16.59 20.14 -24.11
N SER A 158 15.84 19.33 -24.88
CA SER A 158 15.42 18.00 -24.45
C SER A 158 16.61 17.08 -24.16
N LEU A 159 17.63 17.10 -25.03
CA LEU A 159 18.84 16.30 -24.88
C LEU A 159 19.71 16.77 -23.70
N HIS A 160 19.87 18.09 -23.52
CA HIS A 160 20.54 18.66 -22.33
C HIS A 160 19.81 18.21 -21.05
N ASN A 161 18.49 18.43 -20.96
CA ASN A 161 17.71 18.10 -19.77
C ASN A 161 17.77 16.60 -19.45
N PHE A 162 17.67 15.75 -20.47
CA PHE A 162 17.80 14.30 -20.32
C PHE A 162 19.15 13.90 -19.73
N LEU A 163 20.26 14.40 -20.29
CA LEU A 163 21.60 14.13 -19.76
C LEU A 163 21.79 14.67 -18.34
N SER A 164 21.32 15.89 -18.07
CA SER A 164 21.40 16.51 -16.73
C SER A 164 20.63 15.73 -15.67
N ILE A 165 19.42 15.23 -15.97
CA ILE A 165 18.64 14.38 -15.06
C ILE A 165 19.37 13.06 -14.79
N ILE A 166 19.91 12.40 -15.82
CA ILE A 166 20.69 11.15 -15.65
C ILE A 166 21.88 11.39 -14.72
N PHE A 167 22.65 12.46 -14.92
CA PHE A 167 23.83 12.76 -14.10
C PHE A 167 23.49 13.21 -12.67
N GLN A 168 22.24 13.60 -12.40
CA GLN A 168 21.73 13.79 -11.04
C GLN A 168 21.27 12.46 -10.40
N SER A 169 20.73 11.54 -11.20
CA SER A 169 20.20 10.24 -10.73
C SER A 169 21.26 9.13 -10.60
N MET A 170 22.43 9.26 -11.22
CA MET A 170 23.51 8.28 -11.07
C MET A 170 24.09 8.30 -9.64
N PRO A 171 24.35 7.12 -9.02
CA PRO A 171 24.89 7.05 -7.68
C PRO A 171 26.30 7.66 -7.61
N LEU A 172 26.54 8.47 -6.58
CA LEU A 172 27.86 9.06 -6.33
C LEU A 172 28.86 7.96 -5.90
N PRO A 173 30.08 7.94 -6.47
CA PRO A 173 31.15 7.04 -6.02
C PRO A 173 31.44 7.20 -4.51
N ILE A 174 31.80 6.10 -3.84
CA ILE A 174 31.99 6.04 -2.37
C ILE A 174 32.96 7.13 -1.87
N LEU A 175 34.06 7.37 -2.60
CA LEU A 175 35.04 8.43 -2.27
C LEU A 175 34.44 9.84 -2.27
N MET A 176 33.40 10.08 -3.06
CA MET A 176 32.70 11.37 -3.14
C MET A 176 31.57 11.48 -2.12
N ASN A 177 31.15 10.36 -1.51
CA ASN A 177 30.15 10.36 -0.44
C ASN A 177 30.79 10.60 0.95
N PHE A 178 32.12 10.47 1.08
CA PHE A 178 32.81 10.57 2.37
C PHE A 178 32.55 11.89 3.11
N ASP A 179 32.66 13.03 2.44
CA ASP A 179 32.42 14.35 3.07
C ASP A 179 30.94 14.51 3.50
N ALA A 180 30.00 14.01 2.69
CA ALA A 180 28.57 14.07 2.98
C ALA A 180 28.16 13.11 4.12
N GLU A 181 28.72 11.90 4.15
CA GLU A 181 28.57 10.96 5.26
C GLU A 181 29.22 11.50 6.54
N HIS A 182 30.41 12.12 6.44
CA HIS A 182 31.09 12.70 7.59
C HIS A 182 30.27 13.83 8.22
N GLN A 183 29.75 14.77 7.41
CA GLN A 183 28.86 15.82 7.92
C GLN A 183 27.61 15.23 8.58
N LYS A 184 26.95 14.27 7.93
CA LYS A 184 25.76 13.59 8.48
C LYS A 184 26.05 12.86 9.79
N ILE A 185 27.24 12.29 9.95
CA ILE A 185 27.69 11.65 11.20
C ILE A 185 27.87 12.70 12.32
N VAL A 186 28.44 13.87 12.00
CA VAL A 186 28.58 14.99 12.96
C VAL A 186 27.21 15.50 13.40
N ASP A 187 26.29 15.75 12.46
CA ASP A 187 24.94 16.23 12.76
C ASP A 187 24.17 15.24 13.69
N LEU A 188 24.27 13.94 13.40
CA LEU A 188 23.68 12.87 14.22
C LEU A 188 24.34 12.71 15.60
N GLN A 189 25.62 13.06 15.74
CA GLN A 189 26.31 13.10 17.03
C GLN A 189 25.82 14.28 17.88
N GLU A 190 25.62 15.46 17.29
CA GLU A 190 25.01 16.59 17.99
C GLU A 190 23.57 16.32 18.43
N GLU A 191 22.76 15.69 17.58
CA GLU A 191 21.37 15.33 17.92
C GLU A 191 21.32 14.32 19.07
N ASN A 192 22.18 13.29 19.04
CA ASN A 192 22.31 12.35 20.16
C ASN A 192 22.74 13.04 21.46
N ALA A 193 23.67 14.00 21.41
CA ALA A 193 24.08 14.76 22.60
C ALA A 193 22.91 15.59 23.18
N LYS A 194 22.11 16.24 22.32
CA LYS A 194 20.89 16.99 22.71
C LYS A 194 19.84 16.07 23.35
N LEU A 195 19.61 14.88 22.77
CA LEU A 195 18.68 13.89 23.32
C LEU A 195 19.16 13.31 24.66
N GLN A 196 20.46 13.06 24.83
CA GLN A 196 21.03 12.60 26.11
C GLN A 196 20.84 13.63 27.23
N ASP A 197 21.10 14.92 26.96
CA ASP A 197 20.85 16.01 27.91
C ASP A 197 19.35 16.14 28.26
N GLN A 198 18.44 15.93 27.29
CA GLN A 198 17.01 15.90 27.54
C GLN A 198 16.57 14.72 28.42
N VAL A 199 17.15 13.52 28.22
CA VAL A 199 16.91 12.33 29.07
C VAL A 199 17.39 12.57 30.50
N ILE A 200 18.56 13.19 30.70
CA ILE A 200 19.06 13.56 32.03
C ILE A 200 18.08 14.52 32.73
N LYS A 201 17.66 15.59 32.04
CA LYS A 201 16.69 16.57 32.57
C LYS A 201 15.36 15.94 32.97
N LEU A 202 14.85 14.98 32.18
CA LEU A 202 13.61 14.26 32.51
C LEU A 202 13.81 13.29 33.70
N THR A 203 14.97 12.64 33.79
CA THR A 203 15.30 11.75 34.92
C THR A 203 15.36 12.54 36.24
N ASP A 204 15.97 13.72 36.23
CA ASP A 204 16.00 14.65 37.36
C ASP A 204 14.60 15.16 37.76
N GLN A 205 13.67 15.28 36.81
CA GLN A 205 12.28 15.64 37.10
C GLN A 205 11.53 14.46 37.75
N VAL A 206 11.70 13.23 37.23
CA VAL A 206 11.12 12.02 37.83
C VAL A 206 11.59 11.85 39.27
N ALA A 207 12.89 11.97 39.53
CA ALA A 207 13.44 11.89 40.89
C ALA A 207 12.82 12.93 41.84
N LYS A 208 12.59 14.16 41.38
CA LYS A 208 11.90 15.21 42.20
C LYS A 208 10.45 14.86 42.50
N TYR A 209 9.72 14.27 41.55
CA TYR A 209 8.34 13.84 41.77
C TYR A 209 8.27 12.62 42.69
N GLU A 210 9.21 11.67 42.61
CA GLU A 210 9.33 10.55 43.55
C GLU A 210 9.59 11.05 44.98
N ASP A 211 10.52 12.01 45.15
CA ASP A 211 10.83 12.64 46.44
C ASP A 211 9.62 13.39 47.02
N GLN A 212 8.83 14.06 46.16
CA GLN A 212 7.58 14.73 46.57
C GLN A 212 6.50 13.72 46.97
N MET A 213 6.34 12.62 46.22
CA MET A 213 5.40 11.55 46.55
C MET A 213 5.75 10.86 47.88
N GLY A 214 7.03 10.63 48.16
CA GLY A 214 7.49 10.09 49.44
C GLY A 214 7.13 10.99 50.62
N ARG A 215 7.30 12.31 50.48
CA ARG A 215 6.91 13.29 51.52
C ARG A 215 5.40 13.33 51.76
N LEU A 216 4.60 13.25 50.70
CA LEU A 216 3.14 13.21 50.80
C LEU A 216 2.65 11.92 51.47
N GLN A 217 3.24 10.77 51.15
CA GLN A 217 2.93 9.49 51.82
C GLN A 217 3.26 9.54 53.32
N GLU A 218 4.37 10.15 53.71
CA GLU A 218 4.75 10.32 55.12
C GLU A 218 3.79 11.26 55.87
N GLN A 219 3.30 12.33 55.25
CA GLN A 219 2.23 13.16 55.84
C GLN A 219 0.93 12.39 56.06
N VAL A 220 0.49 11.60 55.08
CA VAL A 220 -0.71 10.75 55.21
C VAL A 220 -0.53 9.72 56.34
N ARG A 221 0.67 9.15 56.49
CA ARG A 221 1.00 8.23 57.58
C ARG A 221 0.90 8.88 58.96
N GLN A 222 1.31 10.14 59.10
CA GLN A 222 1.22 10.88 60.36
C GLN A 222 -0.21 11.28 60.70
N LEU A 223 -1.02 11.70 59.72
CA LEU A 223 -2.44 12.00 59.93
C LEU A 223 -3.22 10.76 60.41
N SER A 224 -2.97 9.59 59.81
CA SER A 224 -3.60 8.31 60.21
C SER A 224 -3.21 7.83 61.62
N LEU A 225 -2.11 8.34 62.20
CA LEU A 225 -1.72 8.04 63.58
C LEU A 225 -2.47 8.90 64.60
N ASN A 226 -2.82 10.14 64.26
CA ASN A 226 -3.58 11.03 65.15
C ASN A 226 -5.07 10.62 65.26
N GLU A 227 -5.66 10.01 64.24
CA GLU A 227 -7.05 9.50 64.32
C GLU A 227 -7.21 8.32 65.29
N LYS A 228 -6.12 7.69 65.77
CA LYS A 228 -6.17 6.54 66.68
C LYS A 228 -6.08 6.90 68.17
N SER A 229 -5.98 8.18 68.52
CA SER A 229 -5.87 8.62 69.92
C SER A 229 -7.16 9.11 70.58
N GLU A 230 -8.31 9.12 69.88
CA GLU A 230 -9.59 9.61 70.42
C GLU A 230 -10.73 8.57 70.34
N SER A 231 -10.80 7.67 71.33
CA SER A 231 -12.02 6.92 71.66
C SER A 231 -11.93 6.31 73.08
N PRO A 232 -12.91 6.52 73.99
CA PRO A 232 -12.85 6.02 75.37
C PRO A 232 -13.68 4.74 75.65
N ASP A 233 -13.33 4.13 76.80
CA ASP A 233 -14.18 3.40 77.77
C ASP A 233 -14.52 1.87 77.70
N VAL A 234 -14.11 1.21 78.80
CA VAL A 234 -14.92 0.38 79.75
C VAL A 234 -14.92 -1.18 79.73
N SER A 235 -14.38 -1.71 80.85
CA SER A 235 -14.69 -2.93 81.67
C SER A 235 -14.58 -4.39 81.16
N ASP A 236 -13.75 -5.16 81.90
CA ASP A 236 -14.12 -6.29 82.80
C ASP A 236 -13.52 -7.73 82.63
N GLN A 237 -12.76 -8.10 83.68
CA GLN A 237 -12.65 -9.38 84.44
C GLN A 237 -12.48 -10.79 83.80
N SER A 238 -11.30 -11.39 84.11
CA SER A 238 -10.99 -12.80 84.51
C SER A 238 -11.84 -13.99 84.03
N SER A 239 -11.30 -15.15 83.60
CA SER A 239 -10.37 -16.00 84.38
C SER A 239 -9.75 -17.22 83.63
N ASN A 240 -8.41 -17.33 83.71
CA ASN A 240 -7.51 -18.50 83.93
C ASN A 240 -7.63 -19.88 83.19
N SER A 241 -6.44 -20.51 83.04
CA SER A 241 -6.10 -21.90 82.60
C SER A 241 -6.26 -22.25 81.10
N GLY A 242 -5.33 -22.98 80.45
CA GLY A 242 -3.98 -23.46 80.86
C GLY A 242 -3.34 -24.39 79.79
N THR A 243 -2.00 -24.51 79.76
CA THR A 243 -1.15 -25.33 78.82
C THR A 243 -1.22 -24.89 77.34
N GLY A 244 -0.16 -24.72 76.53
CA GLY A 244 1.17 -25.35 76.40
C GLY A 244 1.17 -26.12 75.06
N GLU A 245 2.07 -25.99 74.07
CA GLU A 245 3.41 -25.38 73.87
C GLU A 245 3.39 -24.70 72.45
N SER A 246 4.10 -23.64 72.04
CA SER A 246 5.44 -23.09 72.29
C SER A 246 6.61 -23.87 71.66
N GLN A 247 6.96 -23.54 70.39
CA GLN A 247 8.33 -23.11 70.02
C GLN A 247 8.49 -22.71 68.53
N ALA A 248 8.81 -21.43 68.29
CA ALA A 248 9.82 -20.99 67.31
C ALA A 248 10.34 -19.59 67.74
N PRO A 249 11.64 -19.25 67.57
CA PRO A 249 12.31 -18.31 68.47
C PRO A 249 12.47 -16.87 67.92
N PRO A 250 12.79 -15.88 68.78
CA PRO A 250 12.99 -14.47 68.41
C PRO A 250 14.48 -14.05 68.41
N LEU A 251 14.71 -12.72 68.44
CA LEU A 251 15.96 -11.95 68.63
C LEU A 251 16.48 -11.30 67.33
N LYS A 252 16.41 -9.96 67.18
CA LYS A 252 17.31 -8.90 67.73
C LYS A 252 18.68 -8.88 66.98
N SER A 253 19.29 -7.74 66.67
CA SER A 253 19.02 -6.34 67.07
C SER A 253 19.85 -5.34 66.25
N SER A 254 19.34 -4.10 66.18
CA SER A 254 20.08 -2.81 66.24
C SER A 254 21.28 -2.55 65.31
N LEU A 255 21.24 -1.43 64.60
CA LEU A 255 22.18 -0.31 64.82
C LEU A 255 21.68 0.97 64.13
N LYS A 256 21.74 2.11 64.83
CA LYS A 256 21.46 3.45 64.28
C LYS A 256 22.76 4.15 63.85
N ALA A 257 22.61 5.07 62.90
CA ALA A 257 23.65 5.87 62.24
C ALA A 257 24.66 6.60 63.16
N THR A 258 25.83 6.94 62.58
CA THR A 258 26.28 8.36 62.46
C THR A 258 27.54 8.56 61.59
N SER A 259 27.44 9.47 60.61
CA SER A 259 28.50 10.32 59.99
C SER A 259 29.88 9.75 59.55
N LYS A 260 30.28 10.00 58.29
CA LYS A 260 31.23 11.09 57.91
C LYS A 260 31.59 11.13 56.40
N LYS A 261 31.68 12.37 55.89
CA LYS A 261 32.49 12.93 54.79
C LYS A 261 33.09 11.99 53.72
N SER A 262 32.74 12.28 52.47
CA SER A 262 33.49 11.91 51.25
C SER A 262 34.84 12.65 51.13
N PRO A 263 35.92 11.96 50.72
CA PRO A 263 37.10 12.59 50.14
C PRO A 263 37.19 12.37 48.62
N SER A 264 37.60 13.41 47.89
CA SER A 264 38.23 13.26 46.57
C SER A 264 39.61 12.61 46.70
N PRO A 265 40.14 11.99 45.64
CA PRO A 265 41.48 12.39 45.23
C PRO A 265 41.69 12.56 43.72
N ASN A 266 42.84 13.14 43.39
CA ASN A 266 43.25 13.68 42.10
C ASN A 266 44.39 12.83 41.50
N VAL A 267 44.54 12.87 40.16
CA VAL A 267 45.81 12.79 39.39
C VAL A 267 46.72 11.54 39.51
N GLY A 268 47.16 10.97 38.36
CA GLY A 268 48.42 10.16 38.34
C GLY A 268 48.75 9.29 37.12
N ARG A 269 49.40 9.87 36.09
CA ARG A 269 50.05 9.22 34.91
C ARG A 269 50.76 7.86 35.12
N ARG A 270 50.73 7.00 34.08
CA ARG A 270 51.86 6.36 33.33
C ARG A 270 51.27 5.52 32.18
N LEU A 271 51.54 5.74 30.89
CA LEU A 271 52.78 5.75 30.06
C LEU A 271 53.01 4.43 29.30
N LEU A 272 53.56 4.55 28.08
CA LEU A 272 53.96 3.50 27.10
C LEU A 272 52.81 2.89 26.27
N SER A 273 52.96 2.61 24.98
CA SER A 273 53.97 3.07 23.99
C SER A 273 53.51 2.76 22.56
N SER A 274 53.97 3.55 21.60
CA SER A 274 53.79 3.32 20.16
C SER A 274 54.49 2.04 19.66
N SER A 275 53.84 1.29 18.77
CA SER A 275 54.56 0.52 17.75
C SER A 275 53.74 0.42 16.45
N SER A 276 54.44 0.66 15.35
CA SER A 276 53.96 0.53 13.97
C SER A 276 54.23 -0.87 13.43
N SER A 277 53.31 -1.44 12.65
CA SER A 277 53.68 -2.37 11.57
C SER A 277 52.63 -2.40 10.46
N THR A 278 53.14 -2.56 9.24
CA THR A 278 52.41 -2.61 7.97
C THR A 278 51.83 -4.00 7.68
N PRO A 279 50.76 -4.12 6.89
CA PRO A 279 50.49 -5.33 6.13
C PRO A 279 51.29 -5.29 4.81
N ALA A 280 52.08 -6.33 4.54
CA ALA A 280 52.78 -6.51 3.27
C ALA A 280 52.15 -7.64 2.44
N THR A 281 52.21 -7.46 1.12
CA THR A 281 51.53 -8.24 0.08
C THR A 281 52.10 -9.65 -0.13
N VAL A 282 51.24 -10.61 -0.52
CA VAL A 282 51.36 -11.70 -1.53
C VAL A 282 50.17 -12.66 -1.28
N GLY A 283 49.42 -13.23 -2.24
CA GLY A 283 49.38 -13.07 -3.69
C GLY A 283 48.97 -14.38 -4.41
N SER A 284 47.90 -14.35 -5.22
CA SER A 284 47.50 -15.41 -6.19
C SER A 284 47.05 -16.78 -5.58
N LYS A 285 45.91 -17.42 -5.91
CA LYS A 285 45.29 -17.66 -7.23
C LYS A 285 43.80 -18.03 -7.13
N THR A 286 43.09 -17.76 -8.22
CA THR A 286 41.74 -18.20 -8.59
C THR A 286 41.65 -19.73 -8.83
N VAL A 287 40.46 -20.34 -8.64
CA VAL A 287 39.71 -21.17 -9.63
C VAL A 287 38.68 -22.13 -8.96
N ARG A 288 37.42 -21.99 -9.40
CA ARG A 288 36.29 -22.96 -9.50
C ARG A 288 36.09 -24.09 -8.47
N GLY A 289 34.85 -24.19 -7.98
CA GLY A 289 34.30 -25.41 -7.37
C GLY A 289 32.82 -25.30 -6.99
N ALA A 290 31.91 -25.52 -7.94
CA ALA A 290 30.56 -25.98 -7.62
C ALA A 290 30.66 -27.47 -7.18
N LEU A 291 29.81 -28.04 -6.32
CA LEU A 291 28.37 -28.19 -6.51
C LEU A 291 27.65 -28.53 -5.19
N SER A 292 26.33 -28.66 -5.29
CA SER A 292 25.35 -28.93 -4.24
C SER A 292 25.34 -30.37 -3.68
N SER A 293 24.51 -30.54 -2.65
CA SER A 293 23.62 -31.69 -2.40
C SER A 293 24.23 -33.08 -2.10
N LEU A 294 24.05 -33.50 -0.84
CA LEU A 294 24.05 -34.90 -0.42
C LEU A 294 22.73 -35.21 0.29
N LEU A 295 21.84 -35.97 -0.36
CA LEU A 295 20.72 -36.65 0.27
C LEU A 295 20.59 -38.05 -0.36
N GLY A 296 20.83 -39.08 0.45
CA GLY A 296 20.65 -40.49 0.09
C GLY A 296 19.34 -41.08 0.64
N PRO A 297 18.82 -42.19 0.08
CA PRO A 297 17.40 -42.56 0.24
C PRO A 297 17.16 -43.88 1.02
N LYS A 298 15.88 -44.18 1.31
CA LYS A 298 15.29 -45.52 1.56
C LYS A 298 13.77 -45.45 1.27
N LYS A 299 13.24 -46.28 0.35
CA LYS A 299 12.51 -47.56 0.56
C LYS A 299 11.14 -47.41 1.28
N ASN A 300 10.04 -48.08 0.90
CA ASN A 300 9.81 -49.19 -0.04
C ASN A 300 8.30 -49.34 -0.39
N GLN A 301 7.98 -50.01 -1.52
CA GLN A 301 6.77 -50.84 -1.78
C GLN A 301 5.36 -50.16 -1.84
N ASP A 302 4.36 -50.65 -2.59
CA ASP A 302 4.26 -51.82 -3.49
C ASP A 302 3.13 -51.62 -4.56
N GLN A 303 3.23 -52.33 -5.71
CA GLN A 303 2.15 -52.87 -6.60
C GLN A 303 0.97 -51.99 -7.12
N SER A 304 0.41 -52.15 -8.34
CA SER A 304 0.74 -52.99 -9.52
C SER A 304 -0.11 -52.63 -10.76
N GLN A 305 0.28 -53.14 -11.96
CA GLN A 305 -0.52 -53.31 -13.21
C GLN A 305 -0.99 -52.02 -13.97
N GLN A 306 -1.03 -51.95 -15.32
CA GLN A 306 -0.59 -52.83 -16.43
C GLN A 306 -0.56 -52.05 -17.78
N VAL A 307 0.24 -52.50 -18.78
CA VAL A 307 0.04 -52.33 -20.26
C VAL A 307 0.15 -50.87 -20.83
N SER A 308 0.84 -50.53 -21.93
CA SER A 308 1.74 -51.26 -22.86
C SER A 308 2.53 -50.32 -23.81
N LYS A 309 3.73 -50.77 -24.25
CA LYS A 309 4.41 -50.52 -25.56
C LYS A 309 4.75 -49.04 -25.92
N THR A 310 5.87 -48.71 -26.57
CA THR A 310 6.72 -49.47 -27.51
C THR A 310 8.18 -48.95 -27.51
N LYS A 311 9.14 -49.79 -27.98
CA LYS A 311 10.41 -49.54 -28.74
C LYS A 311 10.95 -48.10 -28.86
N GLU A 312 12.26 -47.80 -28.95
CA GLU A 312 13.56 -48.49 -29.14
C GLU A 312 14.65 -47.45 -28.73
N GLY A 313 15.94 -47.70 -28.50
CA GLY A 313 16.79 -48.90 -28.58
C GLY A 313 18.27 -48.47 -28.71
N GLY A 314 19.19 -49.09 -27.95
CA GLY A 314 20.66 -48.93 -28.09
C GLY A 314 21.29 -47.71 -27.39
N GLY A 315 22.50 -47.80 -26.81
CA GLY A 315 23.33 -49.01 -26.60
C GLY A 315 24.77 -48.68 -26.15
N GLY A 316 25.43 -49.65 -25.49
CA GLY A 316 26.88 -49.65 -25.19
C GLY A 316 27.34 -48.69 -24.07
N GLY A 317 28.36 -49.02 -23.27
CA GLY A 317 29.07 -50.29 -23.13
C GLY A 317 30.33 -50.18 -22.24
N GLY A 318 30.71 -51.28 -21.58
CA GLY A 318 32.03 -51.51 -20.99
C GLY A 318 32.12 -51.23 -19.47
N SER A 319 32.40 -52.22 -18.61
CA SER A 319 33.71 -52.86 -18.37
C SER A 319 34.68 -51.96 -17.57
N SER A 320 35.40 -52.40 -16.52
CA SER A 320 35.52 -53.74 -15.90
C SER A 320 36.48 -53.68 -14.70
N VAL A 321 36.35 -54.59 -13.71
CA VAL A 321 37.43 -55.06 -12.77
C VAL A 321 37.98 -54.00 -11.78
N GLY A 322 38.31 -54.31 -10.51
CA GLY A 322 38.16 -55.53 -9.72
C GLY A 322 39.10 -55.55 -8.49
N GLY A 323 38.87 -56.46 -7.54
CA GLY A 323 39.71 -56.70 -6.35
C GLY A 323 39.60 -55.64 -5.22
N GLY A 324 39.81 -55.96 -3.94
CA GLY A 324 40.05 -57.28 -3.33
C GLY A 324 40.68 -57.14 -1.93
N GLY A 325 40.19 -57.91 -0.94
CA GLY A 325 40.73 -57.97 0.43
C GLY A 325 40.46 -56.73 1.33
N GLY A 326 40.45 -56.83 2.67
CA GLY A 326 40.50 -58.03 3.51
C GLY A 326 40.76 -57.71 4.99
N VAL A 327 40.07 -58.45 5.88
CA VAL A 327 40.51 -58.88 7.23
C VAL A 327 40.87 -57.82 8.32
N GLY A 328 40.20 -57.93 9.49
CA GLY A 328 40.96 -58.15 10.75
C GLY A 328 40.71 -57.27 11.98
N GLY A 329 40.04 -57.83 13.01
CA GLY A 329 40.21 -57.53 14.45
C GLY A 329 39.73 -56.15 14.98
N GLY A 330 39.46 -55.96 16.29
CA GLY A 330 39.39 -56.90 17.42
C GLY A 330 39.53 -56.18 18.79
N GLY A 331 38.74 -56.58 19.80
CA GLY A 331 38.78 -56.06 21.21
C GLY A 331 37.82 -54.89 21.47
N LYS A 332 36.93 -54.84 22.50
CA LYS A 332 37.04 -55.11 23.97
C LYS A 332 38.05 -54.18 24.66
N LYS A 333 37.83 -53.58 25.84
CA LYS A 333 36.76 -53.59 26.88
C LYS A 333 37.04 -52.37 27.83
N VAL A 334 36.11 -51.76 28.59
CA VAL A 334 35.80 -51.87 30.06
C VAL A 334 35.18 -50.47 30.37
N ASP A 335 33.94 -50.24 30.81
CA ASP A 335 33.15 -50.59 32.01
C ASP A 335 33.34 -49.68 33.26
N PHE A 336 32.19 -49.44 33.93
CA PHE A 336 31.87 -48.77 35.23
C PHE A 336 31.40 -47.29 35.17
N ALA A 337 30.11 -46.94 35.30
CA ALA A 337 29.11 -47.16 36.40
C ALA A 337 29.38 -46.28 37.65
N SER A 338 28.41 -45.77 38.44
CA SER A 338 26.95 -45.60 38.35
C SER A 338 26.44 -44.92 39.63
N SER A 339 25.46 -44.00 39.61
CA SER A 339 24.63 -43.72 40.80
C SER A 339 23.33 -42.95 40.50
N SER A 340 22.29 -43.28 41.26
CA SER A 340 20.95 -42.66 41.31
C SER A 340 20.35 -43.03 42.69
N PRO A 341 19.58 -42.16 43.39
CA PRO A 341 18.11 -42.40 43.44
C PRO A 341 17.15 -41.22 43.83
N THR A 342 15.84 -41.46 43.63
CA THR A 342 14.64 -41.12 44.47
C THR A 342 14.10 -39.69 44.78
N HIS A 343 12.86 -39.44 44.31
CA HIS A 343 11.63 -38.84 44.93
C HIS A 343 11.51 -37.39 45.53
N GLN A 344 10.62 -36.58 44.89
CA GLN A 344 9.44 -35.79 45.39
C GLN A 344 9.31 -35.22 46.83
N PRO A 345 8.43 -34.20 47.12
CA PRO A 345 7.83 -33.14 46.27
C PRO A 345 7.68 -31.70 46.91
N ALA A 346 7.21 -30.74 46.09
CA ALA A 346 6.40 -29.53 46.41
C ALA A 346 6.99 -28.32 47.20
N GLN A 347 6.88 -27.11 46.60
CA GLN A 347 6.42 -25.83 47.22
C GLN A 347 6.44 -24.65 46.20
N THR A 348 5.39 -24.49 45.37
CA THR A 348 5.26 -23.37 44.41
C THR A 348 3.81 -22.88 44.21
N SER A 349 2.94 -23.02 45.22
CA SER A 349 1.50 -22.63 45.12
C SER A 349 1.17 -21.25 45.69
N SER A 350 1.97 -20.71 46.61
CA SER A 350 1.62 -19.52 47.41
C SER A 350 1.86 -18.16 46.71
N GLN A 351 2.89 -18.04 45.85
CA GLN A 351 3.17 -16.77 45.16
C GLN A 351 2.11 -16.38 44.09
N ASN A 352 1.47 -17.36 43.45
CA ASN A 352 0.46 -17.09 42.42
C ASN A 352 -0.88 -16.60 43.02
N GLN A 353 -1.26 -17.04 44.23
CA GLN A 353 -2.48 -16.56 44.89
C GLN A 353 -2.40 -15.08 45.28
N VAL A 354 -1.25 -14.62 45.81
CA VAL A 354 -1.06 -13.21 46.20
C VAL A 354 -1.20 -12.28 44.99
N ARG A 355 -0.67 -12.68 43.83
CA ARG A 355 -0.74 -11.90 42.58
C ARG A 355 -2.18 -11.77 42.06
N LEU A 356 -2.97 -12.84 42.14
CA LEU A 356 -4.40 -12.83 41.79
C LEU A 356 -5.24 -11.97 42.76
N GLN A 357 -4.95 -12.01 44.07
CA GLN A 357 -5.64 -11.15 45.05
C GLN A 357 -5.34 -9.65 44.87
N GLN A 358 -4.09 -9.28 44.56
CA GLN A 358 -3.74 -7.88 44.23
C GLN A 358 -4.46 -7.38 42.97
N GLN A 359 -4.63 -8.25 41.97
CA GLN A 359 -5.31 -7.90 40.73
C GLN A 359 -6.82 -7.70 40.96
N HIS A 360 -7.48 -8.57 41.73
CA HIS A 360 -8.87 -8.37 42.15
C HIS A 360 -9.08 -7.13 43.03
N ALA A 361 -8.10 -6.76 43.87
CA ALA A 361 -8.18 -5.53 44.65
C ALA A 361 -8.18 -4.27 43.77
N HIS A 362 -7.32 -4.21 42.75
CA HIS A 362 -7.27 -3.11 41.78
C HIS A 362 -8.57 -2.98 40.95
N ASP A 363 -9.18 -4.09 40.54
CA ASP A 363 -10.46 -4.07 39.81
C ASP A 363 -11.62 -3.59 40.68
N LYS A 364 -11.64 -3.98 41.97
CA LYS A 364 -12.65 -3.50 42.93
C LYS A 364 -12.53 -1.99 43.16
N GLN A 365 -11.30 -1.48 43.28
CA GLN A 365 -11.02 -0.05 43.43
C GLN A 365 -11.41 0.76 42.19
N ARG A 366 -11.32 0.17 40.98
CA ARG A 366 -11.89 0.78 39.76
C ARG A 366 -13.43 0.85 39.79
N GLN A 367 -14.11 -0.20 40.26
CA GLN A 367 -15.58 -0.21 40.33
C GLN A 367 -16.12 0.83 41.32
N GLU A 368 -15.44 1.05 42.45
CA GLU A 368 -15.81 2.09 43.44
C GLU A 368 -15.60 3.53 42.93
N LEU A 369 -14.65 3.75 42.01
CA LEU A 369 -14.46 5.04 41.33
C LEU A 369 -15.57 5.31 40.30
N PHE A 370 -16.12 4.27 39.65
CA PHE A 370 -17.26 4.40 38.74
C PHE A 370 -18.61 4.56 39.44
N SER A 371 -18.80 4.01 40.65
CA SER A 371 -20.03 4.24 41.41
C SER A 371 -20.11 5.64 42.02
N LYS A 372 -18.97 6.21 42.45
CA LYS A 372 -18.91 7.59 42.97
C LYS A 372 -19.20 8.67 41.92
N SER A 373 -18.98 8.43 40.63
CA SER A 373 -19.31 9.40 39.58
C SER A 373 -20.79 9.42 39.19
N GLN A 374 -21.58 8.39 39.56
CA GLN A 374 -23.02 8.35 39.33
C GLN A 374 -23.85 8.97 40.47
N GLN A 375 -23.30 9.10 41.69
CA GLN A 375 -24.01 9.70 42.82
C GLN A 375 -24.06 11.24 42.79
N SER A 376 -23.24 11.90 41.98
CA SER A 376 -23.19 13.36 41.85
C SER A 376 -24.18 13.96 40.83
N GLN A 377 -24.99 13.13 40.16
CA GLN A 377 -26.03 13.61 39.23
C GLN A 377 -27.48 13.47 39.76
N THR A 378 -27.68 12.96 40.98
CA THR A 378 -29.01 12.69 41.54
C THR A 378 -29.54 13.76 42.50
N GLN A 379 -29.02 15.00 42.43
CA GLN A 379 -29.51 16.15 43.19
C GLN A 379 -29.78 17.38 42.30
N GLN A 380 -30.57 17.24 41.23
CA GLN A 380 -31.18 18.40 40.54
C GLN A 380 -32.40 18.03 39.66
N SER A 381 -33.43 17.40 40.25
CA SER A 381 -34.70 17.14 39.54
C SER A 381 -35.89 16.81 40.47
N GLN A 382 -36.16 17.67 41.46
CA GLN A 382 -37.48 17.72 42.13
C GLN A 382 -37.93 19.16 42.36
N ALA A 383 -38.69 19.73 41.41
CA ALA A 383 -39.57 20.88 41.63
C ALA A 383 -40.70 20.91 40.58
N HIS A 384 -41.93 20.99 41.06
CA HIS A 384 -43.19 21.36 40.39
C HIS A 384 -43.93 20.35 39.46
N HIS A 385 -45.06 19.87 39.99
CA HIS A 385 -46.22 19.34 39.28
C HIS A 385 -47.10 20.45 38.64
N ALA A 386 -47.72 20.12 37.49
CA ALA A 386 -49.17 20.17 37.12
C ALA A 386 -50.14 21.22 37.78
N PRO A 387 -51.28 21.64 37.14
CA PRO A 387 -52.16 20.80 36.30
C PRO A 387 -52.93 21.47 35.11
N LYS A 388 -53.98 20.78 34.62
CA LYS A 388 -54.69 20.91 33.32
C LYS A 388 -55.85 21.95 33.29
N ALA A 389 -56.03 22.61 32.13
CA ALA A 389 -57.31 23.14 31.55
C ALA A 389 -57.04 23.70 30.11
N ALA A 390 -58.00 24.01 29.22
CA ALA A 390 -59.29 23.38 28.84
C ALA A 390 -59.85 23.98 27.50
N GLU A 391 -60.87 23.35 26.90
CA GLU A 391 -61.87 23.85 25.92
C GLU A 391 -61.54 24.29 24.45
N LYS A 392 -62.35 23.71 23.53
CA LYS A 392 -63.04 24.27 22.35
C LYS A 392 -62.30 24.71 21.06
N THR A 393 -62.65 24.02 19.97
CA THR A 393 -62.77 24.56 18.59
C THR A 393 -64.12 25.29 18.41
N PRO A 394 -64.37 26.02 17.31
CA PRO A 394 -65.03 25.35 16.17
C PRO A 394 -64.75 25.88 14.74
N SER A 395 -65.07 25.01 13.76
CA SER A 395 -65.68 25.27 12.43
C SER A 395 -65.06 26.22 11.37
N GLY A 396 -64.95 25.70 10.15
CA GLY A 396 -64.88 26.48 8.89
C GLY A 396 -64.49 25.60 7.69
N VAL A 397 -65.43 25.31 6.77
CA VAL A 397 -65.22 24.39 5.62
C VAL A 397 -65.74 25.03 4.33
N LYS A 398 -64.95 24.93 3.24
CA LYS A 398 -65.28 25.31 1.84
C LYS A 398 -65.49 26.84 1.61
N GLU A 399 -65.34 27.44 0.41
CA GLU A 399 -65.21 26.93 -0.97
C GLU A 399 -64.61 28.00 -1.93
N VAL A 400 -64.37 27.63 -3.20
CA VAL A 400 -64.33 28.50 -4.43
C VAL A 400 -63.06 29.32 -4.77
N GLU A 401 -62.94 29.58 -6.08
CA GLU A 401 -61.81 30.01 -6.89
C GLU A 401 -61.58 31.54 -7.05
N LEU A 402 -60.46 31.85 -7.70
CA LEU A 402 -60.04 33.08 -8.41
C LEU A 402 -61.03 34.26 -8.63
N SER A 403 -60.53 35.47 -8.42
CA SER A 403 -60.27 36.48 -9.49
C SER A 403 -59.43 37.63 -8.90
N SER A 404 -58.58 38.37 -9.63
CA SER A 404 -58.91 39.49 -10.53
C SER A 404 -57.60 40.14 -11.07
N PHE A 405 -57.48 40.87 -12.19
CA PHE A 405 -58.40 41.27 -13.28
C PHE A 405 -57.55 41.76 -14.50
N VAL A 406 -58.03 41.53 -15.74
CA VAL A 406 -57.98 42.40 -16.96
C VAL A 406 -56.63 43.06 -17.38
N SER A 407 -56.15 42.99 -18.64
CA SER A 407 -56.74 42.87 -20.00
C SER A 407 -55.74 42.13 -20.95
N SER A 408 -55.87 41.99 -22.29
CA SER A 408 -56.80 42.51 -23.33
C SER A 408 -56.90 41.54 -24.55
N LYS A 409 -57.41 42.06 -25.69
CA LYS A 409 -57.42 41.49 -27.07
C LYS A 409 -57.47 42.66 -28.09
N PRO A 410 -57.44 42.48 -29.45
CA PRO A 410 -57.76 41.30 -30.27
C PRO A 410 -56.67 40.97 -31.35
N GLU A 411 -56.83 40.25 -32.47
CA GLU A 411 -57.96 39.52 -33.15
C GLU A 411 -57.41 38.36 -34.06
N ALA A 412 -58.30 37.77 -34.89
CA ALA A 412 -58.19 37.26 -36.28
C ALA A 412 -56.86 36.72 -36.88
N SER A 413 -56.84 35.64 -37.67
CA SER A 413 -57.95 34.80 -38.19
C SER A 413 -57.47 33.47 -38.82
N GLN A 414 -58.29 32.41 -38.64
CA GLN A 414 -58.61 31.29 -39.56
C GLN A 414 -57.52 30.46 -40.30
N GLY A 415 -57.74 29.14 -40.36
CA GLY A 415 -57.21 28.29 -41.46
C GLY A 415 -56.80 26.86 -41.09
N SER A 416 -57.64 25.88 -41.39
CA SER A 416 -57.33 24.43 -41.45
C SER A 416 -57.88 23.87 -42.78
N PRO A 417 -57.66 22.60 -43.20
CA PRO A 417 -56.67 21.57 -42.81
C PRO A 417 -55.96 20.94 -44.06
N SER A 418 -55.28 19.78 -43.90
CA SER A 418 -55.26 18.59 -44.81
C SER A 418 -53.88 17.95 -45.13
N HIS A 419 -53.94 16.72 -45.68
CA HIS A 419 -52.88 15.69 -45.76
C HIS A 419 -51.79 15.92 -46.83
N GLY A 420 -50.61 15.28 -46.65
CA GLY A 420 -49.77 14.86 -47.79
C GLY A 420 -48.30 14.51 -47.51
N SER A 421 -47.95 13.22 -47.55
CA SER A 421 -46.65 12.61 -47.99
C SER A 421 -45.28 13.15 -47.53
N GLN A 422 -44.47 12.25 -46.95
CA GLN A 422 -42.99 12.28 -46.85
C GLN A 422 -42.28 12.11 -48.21
N PRO A 423 -40.92 12.20 -48.30
CA PRO A 423 -39.95 13.08 -47.62
C PRO A 423 -39.00 13.78 -48.65
N PRO A 424 -38.07 14.70 -48.24
CA PRO A 424 -36.64 14.28 -48.23
C PRO A 424 -35.69 15.02 -47.24
N ASN A 425 -34.47 14.47 -47.12
CA ASN A 425 -33.16 15.08 -46.77
C ASN A 425 -32.98 16.05 -45.57
N VAL A 426 -32.38 15.48 -44.51
CA VAL A 426 -31.14 15.91 -43.82
C VAL A 426 -30.70 17.39 -43.91
N SER A 427 -30.91 18.15 -42.83
CA SER A 427 -29.98 19.22 -42.41
C SER A 427 -30.03 19.48 -40.88
N LYS A 428 -28.83 19.71 -40.30
CA LYS A 428 -28.43 19.65 -38.87
C LYS A 428 -29.10 20.62 -37.86
N LYS A 429 -28.97 20.22 -36.57
CA LYS A 429 -29.04 20.95 -35.27
C LYS A 429 -30.41 20.99 -34.54
N PRO A 430 -30.45 21.15 -33.19
CA PRO A 430 -29.40 20.99 -32.16
C PRO A 430 -29.75 19.96 -31.05
N SER A 431 -28.78 19.65 -30.18
CA SER A 431 -28.96 18.85 -28.95
C SER A 431 -29.41 19.71 -27.75
N PRO A 432 -30.21 19.18 -26.80
CA PRO A 432 -30.66 19.94 -25.63
C PRO A 432 -29.60 20.01 -24.52
N SER A 433 -29.24 21.23 -24.16
CA SER A 433 -28.85 21.74 -22.83
C SER A 433 -28.30 20.74 -21.78
N SER A 434 -26.97 20.77 -21.60
CA SER A 434 -26.33 20.40 -20.33
C SER A 434 -26.65 21.43 -19.25
N THR A 435 -27.19 20.99 -18.11
CA THR A 435 -27.40 21.85 -16.94
C THR A 435 -26.03 22.20 -16.33
N PHE A 436 -25.65 23.48 -16.37
CA PHE A 436 -24.41 23.97 -15.76
C PHE A 436 -24.51 23.93 -14.23
N PHE A 437 -23.51 23.36 -13.57
CA PHE A 437 -23.25 23.58 -12.15
C PHE A 437 -22.40 24.86 -11.98
N PRO A 438 -22.75 25.79 -11.07
CA PRO A 438 -21.89 26.92 -10.75
C PRO A 438 -20.87 26.53 -9.67
N GLY A 439 -19.57 26.69 -9.96
CA GLY A 439 -18.51 26.62 -8.94
C GLY A 439 -17.39 25.60 -9.15
N GLU A 440 -16.91 25.38 -10.38
CA GLU A 440 -15.60 24.74 -10.59
C GLU A 440 -14.48 25.78 -10.42
N GLU A 441 -14.10 26.05 -9.17
CA GLU A 441 -12.73 26.51 -8.87
C GLU A 441 -11.81 25.28 -8.96
N GLU A 442 -11.18 25.08 -10.12
CA GLU A 442 -10.07 24.12 -10.25
C GLU A 442 -8.91 24.60 -9.36
N SER A 443 -8.83 24.06 -8.14
CA SER A 443 -7.67 24.29 -7.27
C SER A 443 -6.43 23.69 -7.92
N LEU A 444 -5.47 24.54 -8.29
CA LEU A 444 -4.17 24.16 -8.84
C LEU A 444 -3.58 22.93 -8.13
N GLY A 445 -3.20 21.93 -8.93
CA GLY A 445 -3.15 20.54 -8.49
C GLY A 445 -2.17 20.24 -7.36
N THR A 446 -2.68 19.70 -6.25
CA THR A 446 -1.86 19.24 -5.10
C THR A 446 -1.06 17.96 -5.39
N PHE A 447 -1.32 17.29 -6.53
CA PHE A 447 -0.62 16.08 -6.94
C PHE A 447 -0.06 16.22 -8.36
N LEU A 448 1.22 15.85 -8.51
CA LEU A 448 1.88 15.65 -9.80
C LEU A 448 1.80 14.16 -10.17
N ILE A 449 1.30 13.84 -11.37
CA ILE A 449 1.37 12.48 -11.91
C ILE A 449 2.79 12.23 -12.43
N LEU A 450 3.50 11.27 -11.83
CA LEU A 450 4.87 10.89 -12.19
C LEU A 450 4.91 9.79 -13.27
N SER A 451 4.09 8.75 -13.10
CA SER A 451 3.96 7.64 -14.05
C SER A 451 2.52 7.18 -14.14
N GLN A 452 2.17 6.56 -15.27
CA GLN A 452 0.89 5.91 -15.45
C GLN A 452 1.07 4.65 -16.30
N ASP A 453 1.07 3.51 -15.63
CA ASP A 453 1.43 2.21 -16.19
C ASP A 453 0.19 1.31 -16.29
N GLU A 454 0.09 0.53 -17.37
CA GLU A 454 -1.11 -0.27 -17.67
C GLU A 454 -0.79 -1.77 -17.68
N TYR A 455 -1.55 -2.55 -16.90
CA TYR A 455 -1.50 -3.99 -16.86
C TYR A 455 -2.70 -4.58 -17.63
N THR A 456 -2.42 -5.34 -18.68
CA THR A 456 -3.39 -5.76 -19.71
C THR A 456 -3.53 -7.27 -19.88
N GLU A 457 -3.10 -8.07 -18.90
CA GLU A 457 -3.14 -9.54 -19.01
C GLU A 457 -4.50 -10.19 -18.68
N HIS A 458 -5.43 -9.48 -18.03
CA HIS A 458 -6.80 -10.00 -17.90
C HIS A 458 -7.58 -9.72 -19.19
N HIS A 459 -8.43 -10.66 -19.57
CA HIS A 459 -9.22 -10.60 -20.79
C HIS A 459 -10.71 -10.31 -20.53
N SER A 460 -11.06 -10.20 -19.24
CA SER A 460 -12.42 -10.10 -18.72
C SER A 460 -12.47 -9.08 -17.59
N SER A 461 -13.67 -8.54 -17.33
CA SER A 461 -13.91 -7.45 -16.38
C SER A 461 -13.32 -7.71 -14.99
N ILE A 462 -12.59 -6.73 -14.46
CA ILE A 462 -12.00 -6.79 -13.12
C ILE A 462 -13.11 -6.84 -12.05
N THR A 463 -12.93 -7.64 -11.01
CA THR A 463 -13.80 -7.66 -9.82
C THR A 463 -13.09 -7.10 -8.59
N TYR A 464 -11.79 -7.37 -8.43
CA TYR A 464 -10.95 -6.86 -7.35
C TYR A 464 -9.55 -6.50 -7.85
N SER A 465 -8.98 -5.43 -7.27
CA SER A 465 -7.59 -4.99 -7.44
C SER A 465 -7.06 -4.52 -6.09
N ARG A 466 -5.98 -5.13 -5.58
CA ARG A 466 -5.48 -4.95 -4.21
C ARG A 466 -3.97 -4.92 -4.14
N PHE A 467 -3.41 -3.88 -3.51
CA PHE A 467 -2.00 -3.91 -3.08
C PHE A 467 -1.78 -4.97 -2.00
N SER A 468 -0.59 -5.57 -2.02
CA SER A 468 -0.10 -6.43 -0.94
C SER A 468 0.22 -5.60 0.33
N PRO A 469 0.35 -6.21 1.52
CA PRO A 469 0.64 -5.46 2.75
C PRO A 469 1.93 -4.61 2.73
N SER A 470 2.99 -5.04 2.03
CA SER A 470 4.18 -4.19 1.78
C SER A 470 4.05 -3.29 0.54
N SER A 471 2.96 -3.43 -0.21
CA SER A 471 2.66 -2.72 -1.45
C SER A 471 3.66 -2.89 -2.60
N THR A 472 4.54 -3.90 -2.50
CA THR A 472 5.47 -4.29 -3.58
C THR A 472 4.79 -5.07 -4.70
N SER A 473 3.66 -5.71 -4.41
CA SER A 473 2.91 -6.57 -5.33
C SER A 473 1.43 -6.21 -5.33
N VAL A 474 0.74 -6.59 -6.41
CA VAL A 474 -0.70 -6.39 -6.60
C VAL A 474 -1.34 -7.73 -6.92
N ALA A 475 -2.47 -8.00 -6.27
CA ALA A 475 -3.37 -9.08 -6.65
C ALA A 475 -4.59 -8.48 -7.36
N SER A 476 -4.91 -9.04 -8.51
CA SER A 476 -6.01 -8.61 -9.37
C SER A 476 -6.81 -9.82 -9.81
N MET A 477 -8.13 -9.69 -9.82
CA MET A 477 -9.06 -10.79 -10.09
C MET A 477 -10.12 -10.33 -11.08
N ASP A 478 -10.39 -11.14 -12.09
CA ASP A 478 -11.46 -10.91 -13.06
C ASP A 478 -12.79 -11.55 -12.63
N ILE A 479 -13.79 -11.52 -13.52
CA ILE A 479 -15.11 -12.14 -13.31
C ILE A 479 -15.14 -13.64 -13.64
N ASP A 480 -14.18 -14.13 -14.42
CA ASP A 480 -14.06 -15.54 -14.82
C ASP A 480 -13.38 -16.41 -13.75
N GLY A 481 -12.75 -15.78 -12.75
CA GLY A 481 -12.07 -16.45 -11.65
C GLY A 481 -10.56 -16.64 -11.87
N VAL A 482 -9.97 -15.85 -12.77
CA VAL A 482 -8.52 -15.73 -12.92
C VAL A 482 -8.01 -14.69 -11.92
N VAL A 483 -7.06 -15.10 -11.08
CA VAL A 483 -6.31 -14.21 -10.19
C VAL A 483 -4.89 -14.07 -10.72
N LYS A 484 -4.44 -12.84 -10.93
CA LYS A 484 -3.08 -12.50 -11.33
C LYS A 484 -2.39 -11.72 -10.23
N VAL A 485 -1.24 -12.22 -9.81
CA VAL A 485 -0.33 -11.58 -8.85
C VAL A 485 0.87 -11.07 -9.63
N TRP A 486 1.14 -9.78 -9.53
CA TRP A 486 2.16 -9.07 -10.31
C TRP A 486 2.87 -8.01 -9.47
N LYS A 487 4.08 -7.61 -9.88
CA LYS A 487 4.81 -6.48 -9.29
C LYS A 487 4.58 -5.21 -10.08
N THR A 488 4.48 -4.09 -9.38
CA THR A 488 4.28 -2.77 -9.98
C THR A 488 5.57 -2.19 -10.55
N THR A 489 6.68 -2.31 -9.81
CA THR A 489 7.97 -1.68 -10.14
C THR A 489 9.01 -2.70 -10.60
N PRO A 490 9.90 -2.36 -11.56
CA PRO A 490 9.93 -1.10 -12.32
C PRO A 490 8.84 -1.02 -13.41
N ASN A 491 8.25 -2.16 -13.80
CA ASN A 491 7.10 -2.25 -14.71
C ASN A 491 6.11 -3.34 -14.22
N PRO A 492 4.82 -3.25 -14.58
CA PRO A 492 3.84 -4.31 -14.33
C PRO A 492 4.29 -5.68 -14.86
N THR A 493 4.62 -6.61 -13.96
CA THR A 493 5.18 -7.93 -14.32
C THR A 493 4.58 -9.08 -13.52
N THR A 494 4.07 -10.11 -14.22
CA THR A 494 3.33 -11.21 -13.60
C THR A 494 4.22 -12.21 -12.87
N LEU A 495 3.99 -12.37 -11.57
CA LEU A 495 4.64 -13.37 -10.71
C LEU A 495 3.90 -14.71 -10.80
N ALA A 496 2.57 -14.69 -10.70
CA ALA A 496 1.72 -15.87 -10.70
C ALA A 496 0.37 -15.58 -11.38
N THR A 497 -0.13 -16.57 -12.13
CA THR A 497 -1.51 -16.63 -12.59
C THR A 497 -2.16 -17.86 -11.96
N ILE A 498 -3.33 -17.68 -11.38
CA ILE A 498 -4.11 -18.69 -10.66
C ILE A 498 -5.48 -18.76 -11.32
N MET A 499 -5.91 -19.94 -11.76
CA MET A 499 -7.21 -20.13 -12.39
C MET A 499 -8.08 -21.04 -11.54
N PHE A 500 -9.29 -20.59 -11.22
CA PHE A 500 -10.27 -21.39 -10.48
C PHE A 500 -11.38 -21.87 -11.39
N LYS A 501 -11.84 -23.12 -11.18
CA LYS A 501 -12.97 -23.70 -11.92
C LYS A 501 -14.33 -23.15 -11.48
N ALA A 502 -14.37 -22.42 -10.36
CA ALA A 502 -15.56 -21.82 -9.79
C ALA A 502 -15.34 -20.31 -9.68
N PRO A 503 -16.36 -19.48 -9.97
CA PRO A 503 -16.19 -18.03 -9.97
C PRO A 503 -15.94 -17.54 -8.54
N LEU A 504 -14.93 -16.69 -8.43
CA LEU A 504 -14.56 -16.07 -7.17
C LEU A 504 -15.42 -14.84 -6.90
N LEU A 505 -15.71 -14.62 -5.62
CA LEU A 505 -16.56 -13.55 -5.13
C LEU A 505 -15.79 -12.57 -4.24
N SER A 506 -14.72 -13.01 -3.56
CA SER A 506 -13.90 -12.17 -2.69
C SER A 506 -12.42 -12.54 -2.76
N LEU A 507 -11.55 -11.53 -2.75
CA LEU A 507 -10.09 -11.66 -2.68
C LEU A 507 -9.55 -10.74 -1.59
N GLU A 508 -8.68 -11.26 -0.72
CA GLU A 508 -7.99 -10.47 0.31
C GLU A 508 -6.58 -11.02 0.58
N TRP A 509 -5.63 -10.13 0.84
CA TRP A 509 -4.26 -10.50 1.26
C TRP A 509 -4.21 -10.90 2.73
N VAL A 510 -3.33 -11.85 3.07
CA VAL A 510 -3.00 -12.16 4.46
C VAL A 510 -2.08 -11.06 5.03
N PRO A 511 -2.44 -10.41 6.15
CA PRO A 511 -1.62 -9.37 6.77
C PRO A 511 -0.22 -9.87 7.13
N LYS A 512 0.75 -8.96 7.12
CA LYS A 512 2.18 -9.19 7.43
C LYS A 512 2.95 -10.04 6.40
N THR A 513 2.31 -10.55 5.34
CA THR A 513 3.00 -11.36 4.31
C THR A 513 2.48 -11.08 2.89
N ASP A 514 3.35 -10.72 1.95
CA ASP A 514 3.00 -10.56 0.52
C ASP A 514 2.94 -11.88 -0.26
N ARG A 515 3.04 -13.00 0.45
CA ARG A 515 3.10 -14.35 -0.11
C ARG A 515 1.72 -15.03 -0.18
N MET A 516 0.76 -14.60 0.64
CA MET A 516 -0.39 -15.42 1.00
C MET A 516 -1.71 -14.70 0.68
N LEU A 517 -2.56 -15.34 -0.11
CA LEU A 517 -3.89 -14.85 -0.48
C LEU A 517 -5.00 -15.73 0.09
N ILE A 518 -6.11 -15.12 0.51
CA ILE A 518 -7.36 -15.82 0.79
C ILE A 518 -8.36 -15.49 -0.31
N LEU A 519 -8.98 -16.53 -0.86
CA LEU A 519 -9.92 -16.45 -1.97
C LEU A 519 -11.22 -17.15 -1.57
N GLY A 520 -12.36 -16.50 -1.81
CA GLY A 520 -13.70 -17.02 -1.53
C GLY A 520 -14.47 -17.24 -2.83
N SER A 521 -15.04 -18.44 -3.00
CA SER A 521 -15.83 -18.80 -4.19
C SER A 521 -17.34 -18.63 -3.97
N SER A 522 -18.10 -18.71 -5.07
CA SER A 522 -19.58 -18.80 -5.01
C SER A 522 -20.11 -20.17 -4.58
N VAL A 523 -19.25 -21.19 -4.50
CA VAL A 523 -19.60 -22.62 -4.36
C VAL A 523 -19.26 -23.16 -2.96
N GLY A 524 -18.92 -22.28 -2.03
CA GLY A 524 -18.68 -22.63 -0.63
C GLY A 524 -17.24 -23.02 -0.30
N SER A 525 -16.28 -22.73 -1.17
CA SER A 525 -14.86 -22.97 -0.87
C SER A 525 -14.12 -21.67 -0.53
N ILE A 526 -13.40 -21.71 0.60
CA ILE A 526 -12.42 -20.72 1.02
C ILE A 526 -11.04 -21.35 0.84
N LYS A 527 -10.17 -20.71 0.03
CA LYS A 527 -8.85 -21.24 -0.32
C LYS A 527 -7.75 -20.30 0.14
N LEU A 528 -6.76 -20.85 0.82
CA LEU A 528 -5.52 -20.18 1.19
C LEU A 528 -4.44 -20.56 0.16
N TYR A 529 -3.91 -19.58 -0.56
CA TYR A 529 -2.98 -19.77 -1.68
C TYR A 529 -1.60 -19.18 -1.42
N ASP A 530 -0.56 -19.93 -1.81
CA ASP A 530 0.85 -19.55 -1.76
C ASP A 530 1.29 -18.97 -3.11
N CYS A 531 1.56 -17.68 -3.17
CA CYS A 531 1.97 -16.97 -4.38
C CYS A 531 3.40 -17.36 -4.82
N ASP A 532 4.31 -17.55 -3.86
CA ASP A 532 5.70 -17.98 -4.13
C ASP A 532 5.73 -19.47 -4.52
N GLY A 533 5.03 -20.30 -3.74
CA GLY A 533 4.91 -21.74 -3.98
C GLY A 533 3.98 -22.12 -5.14
N LYS A 534 3.28 -21.14 -5.72
CA LYS A 534 2.30 -21.27 -6.82
C LYS A 534 1.30 -22.41 -6.63
N LYS A 535 0.79 -22.58 -5.41
CA LYS A 535 -0.10 -23.69 -5.04
C LYS A 535 -1.09 -23.33 -3.94
N PRO A 536 -2.29 -23.95 -3.91
CA PRO A 536 -3.13 -23.91 -2.73
C PRO A 536 -2.44 -24.63 -1.56
N ILE A 537 -2.49 -24.02 -0.37
CA ILE A 537 -2.00 -24.61 0.88
C ILE A 537 -3.11 -25.38 1.58
N LYS A 538 -4.29 -24.78 1.70
CA LYS A 538 -5.48 -25.35 2.34
C LYS A 538 -6.75 -24.87 1.66
N GLU A 539 -7.77 -25.69 1.77
CA GLU A 539 -9.14 -25.42 1.35
C GLU A 539 -10.06 -25.77 2.53
N ALA A 540 -11.06 -24.93 2.75
CA ALA A 540 -12.14 -25.17 3.70
C ALA A 540 -13.48 -25.03 3.00
N GLU A 541 -14.39 -25.95 3.30
CA GLU A 541 -15.76 -25.95 2.80
C GLU A 541 -16.67 -25.24 3.82
N MET A 542 -17.61 -24.45 3.30
CA MET A 542 -18.64 -23.76 4.06
C MET A 542 -19.89 -24.64 4.22
N ASP A 543 -20.76 -24.22 5.14
CA ASP A 543 -22.12 -24.73 5.28
C ASP A 543 -22.86 -24.69 3.92
N ALA A 544 -23.39 -25.84 3.49
CA ALA A 544 -24.11 -25.99 2.22
C ALA A 544 -25.34 -25.07 2.11
N GLY A 545 -25.90 -24.61 3.23
CA GLY A 545 -26.97 -23.60 3.24
C GLY A 545 -26.51 -22.18 2.85
N PHE A 546 -25.20 -21.90 2.91
CA PHE A 546 -24.60 -20.57 2.71
C PHE A 546 -23.29 -20.65 1.88
N PRO A 547 -23.34 -21.12 0.61
CA PRO A 547 -22.12 -21.36 -0.17
C PRO A 547 -21.49 -20.09 -0.75
N ARG A 548 -22.18 -18.96 -0.81
CA ARG A 548 -21.64 -17.77 -1.50
C ARG A 548 -20.77 -16.95 -0.57
N VAL A 549 -19.44 -17.04 -0.69
CA VAL A 549 -18.49 -16.23 0.09
C VAL A 549 -18.47 -14.80 -0.45
N VAL A 550 -19.30 -13.89 0.08
CA VAL A 550 -19.48 -12.54 -0.50
C VAL A 550 -18.33 -11.60 -0.15
N SER A 551 -17.78 -11.71 1.06
CA SER A 551 -16.73 -10.82 1.55
C SER A 551 -15.80 -11.55 2.51
N ILE A 552 -14.50 -11.31 2.39
CA ILE A 552 -13.48 -11.76 3.34
C ILE A 552 -12.70 -10.54 3.79
N ALA A 553 -12.47 -10.42 5.09
CA ALA A 553 -11.53 -9.47 5.66
C ALA A 553 -10.59 -10.21 6.62
N CYS A 554 -9.29 -10.01 6.45
CA CYS A 554 -8.29 -10.58 7.35
C CYS A 554 -8.08 -9.67 8.57
N ASN A 555 -7.99 -10.24 9.77
CA ASN A 555 -7.66 -9.47 10.96
C ASN A 555 -6.17 -9.03 10.89
N PRO A 556 -5.83 -7.73 10.98
CA PRO A 556 -4.44 -7.25 10.92
C PRO A 556 -3.47 -7.90 11.93
N SER A 557 -3.98 -8.42 13.05
CA SER A 557 -3.17 -9.21 14.00
C SER A 557 -2.61 -10.51 13.39
N GLY A 558 -3.19 -11.01 12.30
CA GLY A 558 -2.74 -12.19 11.54
C GLY A 558 -3.17 -13.54 12.15
N THR A 559 -4.11 -13.54 13.09
CA THR A 559 -4.59 -14.75 13.77
C THR A 559 -5.87 -15.33 13.17
N THR A 560 -6.76 -14.44 12.71
CA THR A 560 -8.13 -14.78 12.29
C THR A 560 -8.52 -14.02 11.04
N PHE A 561 -9.60 -14.45 10.39
CA PHE A 561 -10.29 -13.69 9.36
C PHE A 561 -11.80 -13.79 9.56
N VAL A 562 -12.53 -12.84 8.98
CA VAL A 562 -13.99 -12.82 8.94
C VAL A 562 -14.44 -13.12 7.52
N CYS A 563 -15.47 -13.97 7.42
CA CYS A 563 -16.11 -14.37 6.19
C CYS A 563 -17.61 -14.03 6.27
N SER A 564 -18.10 -13.25 5.31
CA SER A 564 -19.52 -13.12 4.99
C SER A 564 -19.92 -14.21 4.02
N SER A 565 -20.88 -15.06 4.40
CA SER A 565 -21.48 -16.04 3.50
C SER A 565 -22.98 -15.80 3.33
N ALA A 566 -23.47 -15.99 2.11
CA ALA A 566 -24.87 -15.84 1.75
C ALA A 566 -25.44 -17.14 1.20
N SER A 567 -26.73 -17.35 1.46
CA SER A 567 -27.48 -18.46 0.88
C SER A 567 -27.58 -18.35 -0.65
N GLN A 568 -27.94 -19.46 -1.31
CA GLN A 568 -28.28 -19.40 -2.72
C GLN A 568 -29.51 -18.50 -2.90
N VAL A 569 -29.38 -17.51 -3.79
CA VAL A 569 -30.52 -16.71 -4.22
C VAL A 569 -31.33 -17.61 -5.14
N ALA A 570 -32.59 -17.86 -4.80
CA ALA A 570 -33.51 -18.55 -5.71
C ALA A 570 -33.51 -17.83 -7.06
N GLU A 571 -33.33 -18.57 -8.13
CA GLU A 571 -33.03 -18.00 -9.44
C GLU A 571 -34.15 -17.10 -10.00
N TRP A 572 -33.76 -16.32 -10.99
CA TRP A 572 -34.46 -15.17 -11.57
C TRP A 572 -35.81 -15.54 -12.20
N GLY A 573 -36.86 -15.65 -11.37
CA GLY A 573 -38.20 -16.08 -11.79
C GLY A 573 -39.38 -15.30 -11.20
N SER A 574 -39.16 -14.25 -10.42
CA SER A 574 -40.22 -13.37 -9.92
C SER A 574 -40.26 -12.04 -10.67
N ASP A 575 -41.47 -11.68 -11.06
CA ASP A 575 -41.84 -10.52 -11.87
C ASP A 575 -41.27 -9.19 -11.35
N LEU A 576 -40.48 -8.51 -12.18
CA LEU A 576 -39.85 -7.21 -11.91
C LEU A 576 -40.86 -6.04 -11.87
N SER A 577 -42.16 -6.29 -12.07
CA SER A 577 -43.23 -5.28 -12.06
C SER A 577 -43.55 -4.67 -10.67
N LYS A 578 -43.05 -5.25 -9.57
CA LYS A 578 -43.39 -4.83 -8.19
C LYS A 578 -42.22 -4.18 -7.45
N PRO A 579 -42.19 -2.84 -7.31
CA PRO A 579 -41.26 -2.19 -6.38
C PRO A 579 -41.68 -2.48 -4.94
N GLY A 580 -40.83 -3.17 -4.17
CA GLY A 580 -41.00 -3.30 -2.72
C GLY A 580 -40.65 -4.65 -2.07
N SER A 581 -40.42 -5.72 -2.82
CA SER A 581 -39.98 -7.00 -2.24
C SER A 581 -38.46 -7.04 -2.02
N PRO A 582 -37.96 -7.23 -0.78
CA PRO A 582 -36.52 -7.31 -0.54
C PRO A 582 -35.92 -8.60 -1.12
N LEU A 583 -35.02 -8.48 -2.11
CA LEU A 583 -34.10 -9.55 -2.50
C LEU A 583 -33.06 -9.75 -1.40
N HIS A 584 -33.43 -10.42 -0.31
CA HIS A 584 -32.54 -10.73 0.80
C HIS A 584 -32.53 -12.24 1.06
N GLY A 585 -31.55 -12.92 0.44
CA GLY A 585 -31.12 -14.23 0.91
C GLY A 585 -30.47 -14.11 2.28
N ALA A 586 -30.75 -15.06 3.18
CA ALA A 586 -30.14 -15.09 4.51
C ALA A 586 -28.61 -15.13 4.41
N CYS A 587 -27.92 -14.53 5.37
CA CYS A 587 -26.46 -14.52 5.46
C CYS A 587 -25.97 -14.92 6.85
N LYS A 588 -24.72 -15.38 6.91
CA LYS A 588 -23.96 -15.63 8.13
C LYS A 588 -22.68 -14.80 8.09
N LEU A 589 -22.28 -14.27 9.24
CA LEU A 589 -20.99 -13.63 9.42
C LEU A 589 -20.16 -14.51 10.36
N THR A 590 -19.04 -15.02 9.89
CA THR A 590 -18.29 -16.08 10.58
C THR A 590 -16.82 -15.69 10.77
N THR A 591 -16.30 -15.95 11.97
CA THR A 591 -14.88 -15.82 12.30
C THR A 591 -14.18 -17.17 12.13
N TRP A 592 -12.98 -17.16 11.56
CA TRP A 592 -12.19 -18.34 11.24
C TRP A 592 -10.74 -18.17 11.71
N ASP A 593 -10.10 -19.24 12.14
CA ASP A 593 -8.64 -19.26 12.38
C ASP A 593 -7.90 -19.39 11.05
N LEU A 594 -7.01 -18.43 10.78
CA LEU A 594 -6.22 -18.39 9.55
C LEU A 594 -5.25 -19.57 9.42
N LYS A 595 -4.69 -20.07 10.53
CA LYS A 595 -3.69 -21.15 10.51
C LYS A 595 -4.32 -22.50 10.25
N THR A 596 -5.48 -22.78 10.84
CA THR A 596 -6.16 -24.07 10.69
C THR A 596 -7.22 -24.10 9.59
N LEU A 597 -7.71 -22.95 9.13
CA LEU A 597 -8.95 -22.78 8.35
C LEU A 597 -10.14 -23.49 8.99
N LYS A 598 -10.25 -23.42 10.32
CA LYS A 598 -11.43 -23.89 11.06
C LYS A 598 -12.31 -22.71 11.46
N LEU A 599 -13.62 -22.95 11.42
CA LEU A 599 -14.63 -22.04 11.97
C LEU A 599 -14.37 -21.87 13.48
N HIS A 600 -14.32 -20.61 13.92
CA HIS A 600 -14.14 -20.25 15.33
C HIS A 600 -15.50 -19.93 15.96
N LYS A 601 -16.25 -18.95 15.42
CA LYS A 601 -17.57 -18.53 15.94
C LYS A 601 -18.37 -17.77 14.87
N GLU A 602 -19.69 -17.98 14.85
CA GLU A 602 -20.65 -17.11 14.16
C GLU A 602 -20.86 -15.81 14.95
N LEU A 603 -20.80 -14.65 14.27
CA LEU A 603 -21.08 -13.34 14.85
C LEU A 603 -22.59 -13.06 14.82
N PRO A 604 -23.17 -12.45 15.87
CA PRO A 604 -24.61 -12.28 16.00
C PRO A 604 -25.16 -11.31 14.95
N LEU A 605 -25.93 -11.85 14.00
CA LEU A 605 -26.76 -11.09 13.06
C LEU A 605 -28.24 -11.22 13.45
N ALA A 606 -29.02 -10.17 13.19
CA ALA A 606 -30.47 -10.27 13.27
C ALA A 606 -30.99 -11.26 12.21
N ARG A 607 -32.00 -12.06 12.54
CA ARG A 607 -32.58 -13.07 11.62
C ARG A 607 -33.14 -12.48 10.31
N SER A 608 -33.37 -11.16 10.26
CA SER A 608 -33.80 -10.41 9.07
C SER A 608 -32.69 -9.54 8.46
N ALA A 609 -31.43 -9.70 8.85
CA ALA A 609 -30.32 -8.92 8.32
C ALA A 609 -30.10 -9.22 6.82
N GLY A 610 -29.96 -8.18 6.02
CA GLY A 610 -29.59 -8.31 4.60
C GLY A 610 -28.17 -8.88 4.44
N CYS A 611 -27.85 -9.39 3.24
CA CYS A 611 -26.53 -9.95 2.95
C CYS A 611 -25.39 -8.95 3.24
N ILE A 612 -24.35 -9.38 3.94
CA ILE A 612 -23.18 -8.54 4.25
C ILE A 612 -22.31 -8.46 2.98
N ASN A 613 -22.31 -7.30 2.33
CA ASN A 613 -21.64 -7.05 1.05
C ASN A 613 -20.16 -6.71 1.25
N CYS A 614 -19.84 -5.92 2.27
CA CYS A 614 -18.49 -5.46 2.56
C CYS A 614 -18.16 -5.55 4.05
N THR A 615 -16.90 -5.84 4.35
CA THR A 615 -16.35 -5.94 5.71
C THR A 615 -14.98 -5.29 5.76
N SER A 616 -14.67 -4.54 6.82
CA SER A 616 -13.37 -3.89 7.01
C SER A 616 -12.99 -3.91 8.49
N PHE A 617 -11.73 -4.23 8.79
CA PHE A 617 -11.15 -4.13 10.13
C PHE A 617 -10.56 -2.75 10.37
N ASN A 618 -10.51 -2.33 11.64
CA ASN A 618 -9.63 -1.26 12.08
C ASN A 618 -8.17 -1.76 12.19
N HIS A 619 -7.19 -0.87 12.32
CA HIS A 619 -5.75 -1.19 12.29
C HIS A 619 -5.33 -2.18 13.38
N ASN A 620 -5.90 -2.08 14.59
CA ASN A 620 -5.59 -3.02 15.68
C ASN A 620 -6.33 -4.37 15.57
N GLY A 621 -7.32 -4.49 14.69
CA GLY A 621 -8.07 -5.74 14.45
C GLY A 621 -9.09 -6.12 15.53
N ASN A 622 -9.40 -5.23 16.48
CA ASN A 622 -10.40 -5.46 17.51
C ASN A 622 -11.81 -5.06 17.06
N LEU A 623 -11.93 -4.13 16.12
CA LEU A 623 -13.20 -3.66 15.58
C LEU A 623 -13.36 -4.07 14.11
N LEU A 624 -14.55 -4.56 13.77
CA LEU A 624 -14.96 -4.85 12.40
C LEU A 624 -16.19 -4.02 12.05
N VAL A 625 -16.11 -3.23 10.99
CA VAL A 625 -17.28 -2.60 10.37
C VAL A 625 -17.77 -3.43 9.19
N THR A 626 -19.09 -3.50 9.04
CA THR A 626 -19.75 -4.26 7.98
C THR A 626 -20.87 -3.46 7.34
N GLY A 627 -21.03 -3.57 6.03
CA GLY A 627 -22.11 -2.97 5.26
C GLY A 627 -23.02 -4.06 4.67
N ALA A 628 -24.33 -3.89 4.83
CA ALA A 628 -25.33 -4.89 4.43
C ALA A 628 -26.25 -4.42 3.30
N GLY A 629 -26.87 -5.38 2.62
CA GLY A 629 -27.89 -5.15 1.58
C GLY A 629 -29.17 -4.50 2.09
N ASP A 630 -29.42 -4.50 3.41
CA ASP A 630 -30.58 -3.84 4.07
C ASP A 630 -30.36 -2.33 4.31
N GLY A 631 -29.18 -1.81 3.96
CA GLY A 631 -28.77 -0.42 4.16
C GLY A 631 -28.23 -0.10 5.55
N MET A 632 -28.09 -1.11 6.41
CA MET A 632 -27.46 -0.94 7.72
C MET A 632 -25.94 -1.07 7.64
N VAL A 633 -25.26 -0.25 8.43
CA VAL A 633 -23.87 -0.47 8.83
C VAL A 633 -23.86 -1.00 10.27
N ARG A 634 -23.02 -1.99 10.53
CA ARG A 634 -22.87 -2.64 11.84
C ARG A 634 -21.41 -2.69 12.24
N LEU A 635 -21.12 -2.30 13.48
CA LEU A 635 -19.80 -2.35 14.13
C LEU A 635 -19.78 -3.50 15.13
N PHE A 636 -18.76 -4.34 15.06
CA PHE A 636 -18.56 -5.49 15.94
C PHE A 636 -17.28 -5.35 16.75
N ASP A 637 -17.33 -5.75 18.03
CA ASP A 637 -16.14 -6.10 18.82
C ASP A 637 -15.80 -7.56 18.53
N ILE A 638 -14.59 -7.79 18.04
CA ILE A 638 -14.11 -9.11 17.61
C ILE A 638 -13.52 -9.92 18.78
N GLN A 639 -13.13 -9.27 19.88
CA GLN A 639 -12.74 -9.96 21.11
C GLN A 639 -13.97 -10.47 21.87
N ARG A 640 -15.01 -9.63 21.99
CA ARG A 640 -16.30 -10.01 22.62
C ARG A 640 -17.18 -10.84 21.69
N GLN A 641 -17.00 -10.70 20.38
CA GLN A 641 -17.81 -11.33 19.33
C GLN A 641 -19.27 -10.85 19.36
N GLU A 642 -19.46 -9.56 19.61
CA GLU A 642 -20.76 -8.90 19.79
C GLU A 642 -20.91 -7.71 18.84
N CYS A 643 -22.13 -7.42 18.40
CA CYS A 643 -22.43 -6.18 17.67
C CYS A 643 -22.53 -5.03 18.68
N LEU A 644 -21.59 -4.09 18.63
CA LEU A 644 -21.59 -2.91 19.49
C LEU A 644 -22.65 -1.90 19.03
N LEU A 645 -22.65 -1.59 17.73
CA LEU A 645 -23.45 -0.51 17.15
C LEU A 645 -24.06 -0.96 15.83
N SER A 646 -25.30 -0.54 15.56
CA SER A 646 -25.96 -0.71 14.26
C SER A 646 -26.75 0.55 13.94
N TRP A 647 -26.65 1.04 12.70
CA TRP A 647 -27.41 2.21 12.24
C TRP A 647 -27.76 2.10 10.76
N ARG A 648 -28.85 2.75 10.34
CA ARG A 648 -29.23 2.85 8.93
C ARG A 648 -28.35 3.89 8.26
N ALA A 649 -27.51 3.44 7.34
CA ALA A 649 -26.56 4.31 6.66
C ALA A 649 -27.12 4.85 5.34
N HIS A 650 -27.62 3.95 4.50
CA HIS A 650 -28.02 4.23 3.11
C HIS A 650 -29.47 3.79 2.83
N GLN A 651 -30.09 4.42 1.83
CA GLN A 651 -31.40 4.02 1.31
C GLN A 651 -31.24 2.98 0.18
N GLY A 652 -30.77 1.79 0.57
CA GLY A 652 -30.47 0.69 -0.33
C GLY A 652 -29.20 -0.03 0.13
N GLN A 653 -28.56 -0.79 -0.76
CA GLN A 653 -27.42 -1.63 -0.38
C GLN A 653 -26.20 -0.79 -0.01
N VAL A 654 -25.49 -1.15 1.07
CA VAL A 654 -24.13 -0.66 1.30
C VAL A 654 -23.17 -1.47 0.44
N TYR A 655 -22.27 -0.80 -0.29
CA TYR A 655 -21.30 -1.45 -1.19
C TYR A 655 -19.87 -1.41 -0.67
N ALA A 656 -19.48 -0.34 0.02
CA ALA A 656 -18.15 -0.20 0.59
C ALA A 656 -18.21 0.48 1.96
N THR A 657 -17.36 0.02 2.88
CA THR A 657 -17.16 0.57 4.23
C THR A 657 -15.69 0.53 4.59
N GLN A 658 -15.15 1.61 5.16
CA GLN A 658 -13.77 1.67 5.63
C GLN A 658 -13.65 2.58 6.85
N PHE A 659 -12.77 2.25 7.79
CA PHE A 659 -12.43 3.15 8.89
C PHE A 659 -11.61 4.34 8.38
N SER A 660 -11.80 5.51 9.01
CA SER A 660 -10.83 6.61 8.93
C SER A 660 -9.45 6.14 9.41
N PRO A 661 -8.32 6.64 8.85
CA PRO A 661 -6.98 6.31 9.35
C PRO A 661 -6.73 6.71 10.81
N ALA A 662 -7.51 7.65 11.35
CA ALA A 662 -7.49 8.03 12.76
C ALA A 662 -8.42 7.20 13.67
N GLU A 663 -9.15 6.21 13.13
CA GLU A 663 -10.13 5.36 13.82
C GLU A 663 -11.25 6.10 14.60
N THR A 664 -11.54 7.36 14.29
CA THR A 664 -12.58 8.16 14.97
C THR A 664 -13.94 8.11 14.27
N SER A 665 -13.92 7.85 12.96
CA SER A 665 -15.09 7.74 12.08
C SER A 665 -15.01 6.53 11.14
N VAL A 666 -16.17 6.15 10.62
CA VAL A 666 -16.39 5.16 9.55
C VAL A 666 -16.91 5.90 8.32
N TYR A 667 -16.39 5.56 7.14
CA TYR A 667 -16.94 5.99 5.86
C TYR A 667 -17.73 4.85 5.22
N SER A 668 -18.85 5.19 4.58
CA SER A 668 -19.68 4.25 3.83
C SER A 668 -20.12 4.82 2.48
N MET A 669 -20.32 3.93 1.52
CA MET A 669 -20.84 4.23 0.19
C MET A 669 -21.88 3.20 -0.22
N GLY A 670 -23.02 3.64 -0.75
CA GLY A 670 -24.18 2.77 -1.02
C GLY A 670 -24.90 3.07 -2.33
N SER A 671 -25.95 2.29 -2.61
CA SER A 671 -26.73 2.35 -3.85
C SER A 671 -27.61 3.61 -4.00
N ASP A 672 -27.67 4.45 -2.97
CA ASP A 672 -28.30 5.77 -3.02
C ASP A 672 -27.38 6.87 -3.57
N GLY A 673 -26.19 6.51 -4.06
CA GLY A 673 -25.24 7.45 -4.66
C GLY A 673 -24.60 8.39 -3.63
N LYS A 674 -24.59 8.02 -2.35
CA LYS A 674 -24.02 8.84 -1.27
C LYS A 674 -22.70 8.30 -0.75
N TYR A 675 -21.82 9.23 -0.39
CA TYR A 675 -20.64 9.02 0.41
C TYR A 675 -20.82 9.71 1.77
N THR A 676 -20.79 8.94 2.85
CA THR A 676 -21.19 9.40 4.17
C THR A 676 -20.15 9.04 5.23
N GLU A 677 -19.78 10.00 6.07
CA GLU A 677 -18.92 9.81 7.24
C GLU A 677 -19.77 9.73 8.51
N TRP A 678 -19.46 8.77 9.39
CA TRP A 678 -20.19 8.47 10.62
C TRP A 678 -19.26 8.51 11.83
N SER A 679 -19.71 9.12 12.92
CA SER A 679 -18.96 9.05 14.19
C SER A 679 -19.06 7.66 14.81
N ILE A 680 -17.92 7.08 15.19
CA ILE A 680 -17.90 5.81 15.95
C ILE A 680 -18.37 6.03 17.40
N HIS A 681 -18.12 7.23 17.94
CA HIS A 681 -18.42 7.58 19.33
C HIS A 681 -19.91 7.89 19.57
N LYS A 682 -20.66 8.22 18.51
CA LYS A 682 -22.08 8.62 18.56
C LYS A 682 -22.86 7.92 17.46
N VAL A 683 -23.59 6.87 17.85
CA VAL A 683 -24.31 5.97 16.94
C VAL A 683 -25.20 6.73 15.97
N GLY A 684 -25.02 6.49 14.67
CA GLY A 684 -25.84 7.12 13.63
C GLY A 684 -25.60 8.63 13.43
N GLN A 685 -24.66 9.25 14.13
CA GLN A 685 -24.30 10.64 13.86
C GLN A 685 -23.53 10.74 12.54
N LYS A 686 -24.14 11.34 11.53
CA LYS A 686 -23.47 11.80 10.31
C LYS A 686 -22.54 12.97 10.63
N LEU A 687 -21.29 12.88 10.20
CA LEU A 687 -20.31 13.98 10.21
C LEU A 687 -20.28 14.68 8.85
N MET A 688 -20.41 13.91 7.77
CA MET A 688 -20.52 14.38 6.38
C MET A 688 -21.50 13.48 5.63
N ASP A 689 -22.33 14.04 4.75
CA ASP A 689 -23.22 13.28 3.85
C ASP A 689 -23.29 13.98 2.49
N MET A 690 -22.56 13.46 1.50
CA MET A 690 -22.44 14.09 0.18
C MET A 690 -22.90 13.14 -0.93
N PRO A 691 -23.62 13.61 -1.95
CA PRO A 691 -23.77 12.86 -3.19
C PRO A 691 -22.40 12.72 -3.85
N ILE A 692 -22.05 11.52 -4.30
CA ILE A 692 -20.86 11.30 -5.14
C ILE A 692 -21.26 11.42 -6.63
N HIS A 693 -20.28 11.58 -7.51
CA HIS A 693 -20.53 11.70 -8.95
C HIS A 693 -21.13 10.43 -9.55
N ASP A 694 -21.88 10.62 -10.64
CA ASP A 694 -22.50 9.53 -11.38
C ASP A 694 -21.46 8.52 -11.87
N GLY A 695 -21.77 7.23 -11.66
CA GLY A 695 -20.90 6.13 -12.04
C GLY A 695 -19.86 5.71 -10.99
N ALA A 696 -19.83 6.31 -9.79
CA ALA A 696 -18.99 5.81 -8.69
C ALA A 696 -19.52 4.52 -8.03
N THR A 697 -20.85 4.39 -7.95
CA THR A 697 -21.55 3.31 -7.21
C THR A 697 -22.14 2.22 -8.11
N GLY A 698 -21.99 2.35 -9.43
CA GLY A 698 -22.64 1.47 -10.40
C GLY A 698 -24.18 1.59 -10.43
N PRO A 699 -24.89 0.63 -11.06
CA PRO A 699 -24.34 -0.53 -11.75
C PRO A 699 -23.48 -0.10 -12.94
N PHE A 700 -22.31 -0.72 -13.08
CA PHE A 700 -21.36 -0.40 -14.14
C PHE A 700 -21.82 -1.07 -15.44
N VAL A 701 -21.85 -0.31 -16.53
CA VAL A 701 -22.44 -0.74 -17.80
C VAL A 701 -21.49 -0.44 -18.95
N VAL A 702 -21.20 -1.46 -19.76
CA VAL A 702 -20.53 -1.31 -21.07
C VAL A 702 -21.48 -1.78 -22.15
N SER A 703 -21.64 -0.97 -23.20
CA SER A 703 -22.40 -1.34 -24.40
C SER A 703 -21.43 -1.54 -25.55
N GLY A 704 -21.42 -2.73 -26.14
CA GLY A 704 -20.59 -3.09 -27.28
C GLY A 704 -21.26 -2.80 -28.62
N PHE A 705 -20.48 -2.90 -29.69
CA PHE A 705 -21.01 -2.86 -31.06
C PHE A 705 -22.04 -4.00 -31.26
N GLY A 706 -23.18 -3.69 -31.87
CA GLY A 706 -24.27 -4.65 -32.08
C GLY A 706 -25.29 -4.74 -30.93
N GLY A 707 -25.21 -3.89 -29.90
CA GLY A 707 -26.22 -3.81 -28.84
C GLY A 707 -26.03 -4.79 -27.67
N TYR A 708 -24.92 -5.53 -27.64
CA TYR A 708 -24.49 -6.29 -26.47
C TYR A 708 -24.28 -5.35 -25.28
N ARG A 709 -24.85 -5.68 -24.11
CA ARG A 709 -24.75 -4.88 -22.89
C ARG A 709 -24.26 -5.73 -21.73
N GLN A 710 -23.06 -5.45 -21.25
CA GLN A 710 -22.53 -6.01 -20.01
C GLN A 710 -22.92 -5.10 -18.84
N GLN A 711 -23.44 -5.69 -17.76
CA GLN A 711 -23.74 -4.99 -16.52
C GLN A 711 -23.05 -5.68 -15.33
N GLN A 712 -22.33 -4.92 -14.52
CA GLN A 712 -21.65 -5.40 -13.32
C GLN A 712 -22.09 -4.61 -12.09
N ASN A 713 -22.49 -5.32 -11.05
CA ASN A 713 -22.73 -4.73 -9.72
C ASN A 713 -21.40 -4.60 -8.95
N PRO A 714 -21.26 -3.62 -8.05
CA PRO A 714 -20.09 -3.49 -7.16
C PRO A 714 -19.73 -4.79 -6.43
N ARG A 715 -18.42 -5.03 -6.28
CA ARG A 715 -17.84 -6.11 -5.45
C ARG A 715 -16.53 -5.65 -4.78
N GLY A 716 -15.61 -5.10 -5.57
CA GLY A 716 -14.36 -4.50 -5.10
C GLY A 716 -14.56 -3.27 -4.21
N LYS A 717 -13.46 -2.68 -3.72
CA LYS A 717 -13.54 -1.36 -3.05
C LYS A 717 -13.92 -0.32 -4.10
N LEU A 718 -14.96 0.46 -3.80
CA LEU A 718 -15.37 1.62 -4.59
C LEU A 718 -14.59 2.89 -4.25
N PHE A 719 -13.93 2.90 -3.09
CA PHE A 719 -13.07 3.99 -2.64
C PHE A 719 -11.87 3.48 -1.83
N ALA A 720 -10.82 4.30 -1.76
CA ALA A 720 -9.62 4.06 -0.95
C ALA A 720 -8.99 5.40 -0.52
N PHE A 721 -8.43 5.44 0.70
CA PHE A 721 -7.75 6.62 1.23
C PHE A 721 -6.26 6.64 0.94
N ASP A 722 -5.69 7.84 0.88
CA ASP A 722 -4.25 8.03 1.07
C ASP A 722 -3.81 7.67 2.51
N SER A 723 -2.52 7.55 2.74
CA SER A 723 -1.96 7.21 4.07
C SER A 723 -2.31 8.19 5.20
N SER A 724 -2.62 9.45 4.88
CA SER A 724 -2.99 10.47 5.88
C SER A 724 -4.51 10.57 6.12
N GLY A 725 -5.34 10.01 5.24
CA GLY A 725 -6.80 10.10 5.32
C GLY A 725 -7.37 11.46 4.95
N ASN A 726 -6.59 12.30 4.26
CA ASN A 726 -7.01 13.62 3.77
C ASN A 726 -7.55 13.55 2.33
N TYR A 727 -7.25 12.48 1.59
CA TYR A 727 -7.70 12.28 0.22
C TYR A 727 -8.35 10.91 0.05
N VAL A 728 -9.37 10.85 -0.81
CA VAL A 728 -10.07 9.62 -1.18
C VAL A 728 -10.11 9.47 -2.71
N LEU A 729 -9.59 8.34 -3.20
CA LEU A 729 -9.73 7.87 -4.57
C LEU A 729 -11.06 7.12 -4.69
N THR A 730 -11.77 7.33 -5.80
CA THR A 730 -13.11 6.78 -6.05
C THR A 730 -13.25 6.30 -7.50
N CYS A 731 -14.08 5.29 -7.73
CA CYS A 731 -14.41 4.79 -9.08
C CYS A 731 -15.10 5.87 -9.95
N ALA A 732 -14.86 5.89 -11.26
CA ALA A 732 -15.61 6.70 -12.22
C ALA A 732 -15.62 6.08 -13.64
N PRO A 733 -16.46 6.59 -14.58
CA PRO A 733 -16.61 6.01 -15.92
C PRO A 733 -15.36 5.99 -16.82
N HIS A 734 -14.40 6.88 -16.60
CA HIS A 734 -13.22 7.07 -17.47
C HIS A 734 -11.88 7.03 -16.71
N GLY A 735 -11.91 6.63 -15.44
CA GLY A 735 -10.75 6.59 -14.58
C GLY A 735 -11.08 6.80 -13.09
N GLY A 736 -10.07 7.11 -12.29
CA GLY A 736 -10.23 7.32 -10.84
C GLY A 736 -10.36 8.82 -10.51
N VAL A 737 -11.29 9.18 -9.63
CA VAL A 737 -11.42 10.58 -9.16
C VAL A 737 -10.93 10.68 -7.72
N ILE A 738 -10.01 11.61 -7.49
CA ILE A 738 -9.45 11.94 -6.17
C ILE A 738 -10.14 13.19 -5.64
N TYR A 739 -10.65 13.06 -4.43
CA TYR A 739 -11.25 14.12 -3.65
C TYR A 739 -10.44 14.42 -2.39
N LYS A 740 -10.29 15.70 -2.05
CA LYS A 740 -9.83 16.18 -0.75
C LYS A 740 -10.98 16.22 0.24
N LEU A 741 -10.77 15.65 1.41
CA LEU A 741 -11.71 15.62 2.52
C LEU A 741 -11.48 16.85 3.39
N ASN A 742 -12.51 17.69 3.54
CA ASN A 742 -12.50 18.85 4.41
C ASN A 742 -13.67 18.76 5.39
N LYS A 743 -13.39 18.81 6.70
CA LYS A 743 -14.40 18.70 7.76
C LYS A 743 -15.45 19.82 7.73
N GLU A 744 -15.13 20.98 7.16
CA GLU A 744 -16.03 22.13 7.07
C GLU A 744 -16.70 22.28 5.70
N LYS A 745 -15.96 22.01 4.62
CA LYS A 745 -16.43 22.19 3.23
C LYS A 745 -16.88 20.90 2.54
N GLY A 746 -16.85 19.76 3.25
CA GLY A 746 -17.17 18.46 2.69
C GLY A 746 -16.09 17.94 1.74
N MET A 747 -16.52 17.37 0.61
CA MET A 747 -15.65 16.65 -0.33
C MET A 747 -15.38 17.50 -1.58
N LEU A 748 -14.13 17.90 -1.81
CA LEU A 748 -13.71 18.76 -2.93
C LEU A 748 -12.94 17.95 -3.97
N ARG A 749 -13.30 18.01 -5.26
CA ARG A 749 -12.57 17.30 -6.33
C ARG A 749 -11.20 17.95 -6.52
N THR A 750 -10.14 17.16 -6.56
CA THR A 750 -8.75 17.67 -6.66
C THR A 750 -8.02 17.15 -7.88
N LEU A 751 -8.23 15.90 -8.29
CA LEU A 751 -7.61 15.33 -9.48
C LEU A 751 -8.52 14.28 -10.10
N THR A 752 -8.60 14.25 -11.43
CA THR A 752 -9.22 13.15 -12.18
C THR A 752 -8.10 12.41 -12.92
N ILE A 753 -7.82 11.18 -12.49
CA ILE A 753 -6.89 10.27 -13.18
C ILE A 753 -7.65 9.70 -14.37
N LEU A 754 -7.34 10.15 -15.58
CA LEU A 754 -7.89 9.60 -16.82
C LEU A 754 -7.03 8.43 -17.33
N GLY A 755 -7.64 7.51 -18.07
CA GLY A 755 -6.89 6.44 -18.75
C GLY A 755 -7.74 5.25 -19.20
N HIS A 756 -8.86 5.00 -18.52
CA HIS A 756 -9.74 3.87 -18.82
C HIS A 756 -10.78 4.22 -19.87
N ARG A 757 -11.03 3.28 -20.80
CA ARG A 757 -12.07 3.40 -21.84
C ARG A 757 -13.43 2.90 -21.37
N THR A 758 -13.44 2.06 -20.34
CA THR A 758 -14.62 1.47 -19.71
C THR A 758 -14.67 1.85 -18.22
N PRO A 759 -15.83 1.74 -17.56
CA PRO A 759 -15.96 2.14 -16.16
C PRO A 759 -14.96 1.44 -15.24
N VAL A 760 -14.38 2.22 -14.31
CA VAL A 760 -13.57 1.69 -13.21
C VAL A 760 -14.51 1.06 -12.17
N VAL A 761 -14.23 -0.18 -11.77
CA VAL A 761 -15.09 -1.03 -10.93
C VAL A 761 -14.45 -1.44 -9.61
N SER A 762 -13.14 -1.21 -9.47
CA SER A 762 -12.37 -1.46 -8.25
C SER A 762 -11.21 -0.47 -8.15
N VAL A 763 -10.97 0.07 -6.96
CA VAL A 763 -9.83 0.95 -6.64
C VAL A 763 -9.10 0.53 -5.37
N ASP A 764 -7.83 0.93 -5.26
CA ASP A 764 -6.99 0.81 -4.07
C ASP A 764 -5.92 1.93 -4.09
N TRP A 765 -5.39 2.31 -2.93
CA TRP A 765 -4.36 3.36 -2.80
C TRP A 765 -3.31 2.89 -1.80
N CYS A 766 -2.03 2.97 -2.17
CA CYS A 766 -0.86 2.82 -1.30
C CYS A 766 -0.05 4.13 -1.26
N THR A 767 0.61 4.44 -0.14
CA THR A 767 1.74 5.41 -0.13
C THR A 767 3.06 4.68 0.08
N THR A 768 4.03 4.86 -0.82
CA THR A 768 5.40 4.33 -0.74
C THR A 768 6.40 5.46 -0.98
N LEU A 769 7.39 5.63 -0.09
CA LEU A 769 8.50 6.61 -0.23
C LEU A 769 8.03 8.04 -0.60
N ASN A 770 7.01 8.56 0.11
CA ASN A 770 6.36 9.86 -0.15
C ASN A 770 5.63 10.00 -1.50
N THR A 771 5.52 8.93 -2.29
CA THR A 771 4.65 8.86 -3.48
C THR A 771 3.38 8.06 -3.19
N GLY A 772 2.23 8.56 -3.64
CA GLY A 772 0.96 7.87 -3.60
C GLY A 772 0.75 7.04 -4.87
N VAL A 773 0.71 5.72 -4.77
CA VAL A 773 0.42 4.83 -5.90
C VAL A 773 -1.05 4.43 -5.87
N CYS A 774 -1.79 4.85 -6.89
CA CYS A 774 -3.21 4.54 -7.08
C CYS A 774 -3.38 3.34 -8.01
N LEU A 775 -4.33 2.45 -7.70
CA LEU A 775 -4.82 1.39 -8.58
C LEU A 775 -6.26 1.65 -9.02
N SER A 776 -6.53 1.42 -10.29
CA SER A 776 -7.89 1.40 -10.85
C SER A 776 -8.04 0.23 -11.82
N GLY A 777 -9.00 -0.66 -11.56
CA GLY A 777 -9.36 -1.78 -12.44
C GLY A 777 -10.70 -1.53 -13.12
N SER A 778 -10.82 -1.85 -14.41
CA SER A 778 -11.99 -1.53 -15.25
C SER A 778 -12.63 -2.75 -15.92
N MET A 779 -13.76 -2.51 -16.61
CA MET A 779 -14.59 -3.58 -17.19
C MET A 779 -13.98 -4.27 -18.42
N ASP A 780 -12.96 -3.68 -19.05
CA ASP A 780 -12.21 -4.27 -20.17
C ASP A 780 -11.01 -5.13 -19.73
N GLY A 781 -10.88 -5.42 -18.43
CA GLY A 781 -9.80 -6.23 -17.87
C GLY A 781 -8.50 -5.47 -17.59
N ARG A 782 -8.45 -4.17 -17.87
CA ARG A 782 -7.24 -3.37 -17.64
C ARG A 782 -7.14 -2.96 -16.18
N VAL A 783 -5.92 -3.01 -15.63
CA VAL A 783 -5.59 -2.43 -14.33
C VAL A 783 -4.52 -1.38 -14.53
N GLN A 784 -4.84 -0.13 -14.19
CA GLN A 784 -3.95 1.00 -14.30
C GLN A 784 -3.32 1.32 -12.94
N VAL A 785 -2.02 1.55 -12.96
CA VAL A 785 -1.21 2.07 -11.86
C VAL A 785 -0.97 3.54 -12.15
N THR A 786 -1.18 4.43 -11.18
CA THR A 786 -0.82 5.85 -11.32
C THR A 786 0.01 6.28 -10.13
N THR A 787 1.24 6.70 -10.39
CA THR A 787 2.17 7.18 -9.36
C THR A 787 2.01 8.69 -9.21
N LEU A 788 1.68 9.14 -8.00
CA LEU A 788 1.44 10.53 -7.64
C LEU A 788 2.51 11.02 -6.67
N LEU A 789 2.98 12.25 -6.84
CA LEU A 789 3.78 12.98 -5.86
C LEU A 789 2.93 14.11 -5.29
N SER A 790 2.83 14.22 -3.96
CA SER A 790 2.26 15.43 -3.33
C SER A 790 3.21 16.59 -3.59
N GLN A 791 2.66 17.71 -4.05
CA GLN A 791 3.35 19.01 -4.04
C GLN A 791 3.33 19.63 -2.64
#